data_AF-A0A3D0YSM2-F1
#
_entry.id   AF-A0A3D0YSM2-F1
#
_cell.length_a   1.000
_cell.length_b   1.000
_cell.length_c   1.000
_cell.angle_alpha   90.00
_cell.angle_beta   90.00
_cell.angle_gamma   90.00
#
_symmetry.space_group_name_H-M   'P 1'
#
loop_
_entity.id
_entity.type
_entity.pdbx_description
1 polymer ?
#
loop_
_entity_poly.entity_id
_entity_poly.type
_entity_poly.pdbx_seq_one_letter_code
_entity_poly.pdbx_strand_id
1 'polypeptide(L)'
;MNRKPFESGGRGEQEREHIDFSLQAEEKNLTPLQLMVLEEVKFVLGNWGEAERIDNEAINGDEVFRVFDIEKLTSAIDEAKHRFDVNNIPEAFVNRCIKEIVENLIDWHEYRASFLLSKEFSLTSQDFGSDIFFESLVDQAHEFILSSLEEGRLNEALNVIEGLDSSDDIIKTREFELSLWKGIEIELCVGDIDSVLQVVDKLGIREALSASEDAKRWAMWGVEYLHENFGLSEEKILKIANTFNIRNEIAVRIISLELFQDDFLRDVESFLISVDFLGVDSEVIKSSKEVRQEALAKALLIFTKNDEDNNATKRKALATIDYLGIDEQEKKNFLSKLVESGDLDIARQAYNDFGLKWDDLTKSKELQELGWSGVLSNLSFTRFSDSLMMADEFSLRERLLSSPEARQSALMGMVNAFLNRGESVGIEFIHKFADLIGVEWKTFASSEDVQNAAWDGMMCCLRQHYQDSILTIADEFSLGERLLSSPEARQSVLVGMENHFYWQGSVSNGIEFIHKFADLIGVEWKTFASSEDVQNAAWDGMMQNLKHLANDLKSILTIADEFSLRERLLSSPEARQNALNKAFLCLRSFSYKKCLDIVNFFELGQEVVSTKGGEDLVLEVFFYILRADDVSKASSFISSFKPLASRSKRFLRIFGNLGLQIHWNILQDIYDGVISSDVAELGVSRVGESGVLELEDSFRREKHNFLKKDISSDERLKVLIKNPIFRIFLQSLTRFNDSEYGRHDDVIWDSMVDDFNRRLHAGQLKPLPVEYVPSGKLEIKKIGRSQESNKEKKFVHDKNFLKRYGQLVHEIQEAQAKMKEKFFGGLTVDFLRGLTEIIENKLVDLEKVEDGLVAQGDLERPVLVDVGSKIIFLRDISEALHEILRTPEMDLKGDFIGRIANDLRKSICQESSKLEGEKEAWKIKLDSDDRMVNEKASFVLKNIEKKIGDLNRLTSLLNNDRPNFDELISRFVGFDTSIKSLRQGLIFLSFLMNPRLLENDYSNLAEGIDRQDVSEDEISKVINFIDQVTNRETFGVFLDDKEKCKILDSLLSVSSLKQEINRLQEAKSPTGKTTSVAFIPSRDLKTEISGHMADACWANKEKSILQSHPNFISVTFVGNPESEVNERVVGACILIETKTRDNAPIIVIRGFNPIENFTNSVDQESFFSQFVNWVRPIAKLRGCKLAMVIDGERGLAASNRQVTYDYLASLRSSLEKVTLASSVDTSFNGYYIVDDTYLIPDDLFQAKNHQKS
;
A
#
# COMPACT_ATOMS: atom_id res chain seq x y z
N MET A 1 19.80 -38.73 56.12
CA MET A 1 20.64 -39.54 55.19
C MET A 1 19.77 -40.67 54.66
N ASN A 2 19.64 -40.98 53.37
CA ASN A 2 20.08 -40.34 52.15
C ASN A 2 19.28 -40.94 50.98
N ARG A 3 18.81 -40.06 50.08
CA ARG A 3 18.53 -40.20 48.64
C ARG A 3 17.77 -41.45 48.13
N LYS A 4 16.53 -41.23 47.69
CA LYS A 4 15.83 -42.05 46.67
C LYS A 4 15.90 -41.36 45.29
N PRO A 5 15.93 -42.11 44.17
CA PRO A 5 16.27 -41.60 42.85
C PRO A 5 15.06 -41.06 42.07
N PHE A 6 15.38 -40.20 41.09
CA PHE A 6 14.51 -39.49 40.15
C PHE A 6 13.71 -40.42 39.24
N GLU A 7 12.42 -40.13 39.09
CA GLU A 7 11.58 -40.53 37.96
C GLU A 7 11.67 -39.41 36.90
N SER A 8 12.13 -39.74 35.69
CA SER A 8 12.13 -38.85 34.52
C SER A 8 10.88 -39.13 33.67
N GLY A 9 10.24 -38.04 33.24
CA GLY A 9 8.87 -37.99 32.71
C GLY A 9 8.60 -38.78 31.43
N GLY A 10 7.36 -39.26 31.35
CA GLY A 10 6.78 -39.82 30.14
C GLY A 10 6.53 -38.73 29.10
N ARG A 11 7.00 -39.00 27.87
CA ARG A 11 6.55 -38.31 26.66
C ARG A 11 5.15 -38.83 26.34
N GLY A 12 4.16 -37.95 26.29
CA GLY A 12 2.83 -38.25 25.76
C GLY A 12 2.87 -38.20 24.24
N GLU A 13 2.20 -39.16 23.62
CA GLU A 13 1.93 -39.26 22.19
C GLU A 13 1.20 -38.00 21.69
N GLN A 14 1.66 -37.45 20.57
CA GLN A 14 0.99 -36.40 19.80
C GLN A 14 0.20 -37.08 18.67
N GLU A 15 -1.12 -36.89 18.64
CA GLU A 15 -1.95 -37.21 17.47
C GLU A 15 -1.71 -36.12 16.41
N ARG A 16 -1.43 -36.55 15.17
CA ARG A 16 -1.12 -35.70 14.01
C ARG A 16 -2.22 -35.83 12.96
N GLU A 17 -2.52 -34.75 12.25
CA GLU A 17 -3.51 -34.72 11.17
C GLU A 17 -3.12 -35.66 10.02
N HIS A 18 -4.08 -36.47 9.55
CA HIS A 18 -3.89 -37.42 8.45
C HIS A 18 -4.14 -36.78 7.09
N ILE A 19 -3.15 -36.83 6.21
CA ILE A 19 -3.31 -36.64 4.76
C ILE A 19 -3.97 -37.90 4.20
N ASP A 20 -5.12 -37.76 3.53
CA ASP A 20 -5.96 -38.90 3.12
C ASP A 20 -5.50 -39.48 1.77
N PHE A 21 -4.78 -40.60 1.81
CA PHE A 21 -4.43 -41.42 0.64
C PHE A 21 -5.51 -42.47 0.38
N SER A 22 -5.81 -42.79 -0.89
CA SER A 22 -6.95 -43.63 -1.29
C SER A 22 -6.89 -45.12 -0.86
N LEU A 23 -5.84 -45.53 -0.14
CA LEU A 23 -5.61 -46.89 0.37
C LEU A 23 -6.61 -47.39 1.42
N GLN A 24 -7.54 -46.56 1.90
CA GLN A 24 -8.47 -46.90 3.00
C GLN A 24 -9.29 -48.19 2.75
N ALA A 25 -9.58 -48.55 1.49
CA ALA A 25 -10.36 -49.73 1.17
C ALA A 25 -9.59 -51.07 1.31
N GLU A 26 -8.26 -51.06 1.25
CA GLU A 26 -7.41 -52.26 1.24
C GLU A 26 -6.55 -52.44 2.51
N GLU A 27 -6.49 -51.47 3.42
CA GLU A 27 -5.76 -51.58 4.71
C GLU A 27 -6.12 -52.85 5.51
N LYS A 28 -7.34 -53.39 5.32
CA LYS A 28 -7.80 -54.64 5.94
C LYS A 28 -7.07 -55.91 5.49
N ASN A 29 -6.37 -55.87 4.36
CA ASN A 29 -5.64 -57.01 3.78
C ASN A 29 -4.12 -56.88 3.86
N LEU A 30 -3.61 -55.78 4.41
CA LEU A 30 -2.18 -55.59 4.61
C LEU A 30 -1.71 -56.38 5.83
N THR A 31 -0.54 -57.00 5.71
CA THR A 31 0.10 -57.58 6.90
C THR A 31 0.47 -56.47 7.88
N PRO A 32 0.54 -56.73 9.20
CA PRO A 32 0.91 -55.72 10.20
C PRO A 32 2.22 -54.99 9.86
N LEU A 33 3.15 -55.70 9.22
CA LEU A 33 4.41 -55.13 8.76
C LEU A 33 4.25 -54.14 7.60
N GLN A 34 3.36 -54.44 6.63
CA GLN A 34 3.05 -53.53 5.53
C GLN A 34 2.32 -52.27 6.02
N LEU A 35 1.46 -52.40 7.03
CA LEU A 35 0.81 -51.26 7.69
C LEU A 35 1.82 -50.37 8.41
N MET A 36 2.78 -50.94 9.14
CA MET A 36 3.82 -50.16 9.81
C MET A 36 4.71 -49.39 8.83
N VAL A 37 5.06 -50.00 7.69
CA VAL A 37 5.83 -49.30 6.64
C VAL A 37 5.00 -48.19 5.99
N LEU A 38 3.72 -48.43 5.74
CA LEU A 38 2.80 -47.42 5.21
C LEU A 38 2.64 -46.23 6.18
N GLU A 39 2.54 -46.49 7.49
CA GLU A 39 2.46 -45.43 8.50
C GLU A 39 3.77 -44.64 8.64
N GLU A 40 4.94 -45.28 8.56
CA GLU A 40 6.21 -44.56 8.59
C GLU A 40 6.38 -43.67 7.35
N VAL A 41 5.96 -44.14 6.17
CA VAL A 41 5.96 -43.33 4.93
C VAL A 41 4.97 -42.16 5.06
N LYS A 42 3.75 -42.40 5.54
CA LYS A 42 2.77 -41.34 5.84
C LYS A 42 3.31 -40.34 6.88
N PHE A 43 4.06 -40.81 7.88
CA PHE A 43 4.67 -39.98 8.92
C PHE A 43 5.75 -39.05 8.37
N VAL A 44 6.62 -39.54 7.48
CA VAL A 44 7.65 -38.72 6.82
C VAL A 44 7.01 -37.65 5.95
N LEU A 45 5.94 -37.97 5.23
CA LEU A 45 5.20 -37.03 4.37
C LEU A 45 4.33 -36.03 5.19
N GLY A 46 3.76 -36.47 6.31
CA GLY A 46 2.90 -35.63 7.17
C GLY A 46 3.63 -34.56 7.97
N ASN A 47 4.89 -34.81 8.39
CA ASN A 47 5.76 -33.79 9.00
C ASN A 47 6.10 -32.61 8.08
N TRP A 48 5.76 -32.74 6.81
CA TRP A 48 6.36 -31.98 5.74
C TRP A 48 5.42 -30.89 5.23
N GLY A 49 4.12 -31.17 5.14
CA GLY A 49 3.08 -30.16 4.97
C GLY A 49 3.01 -29.13 6.12
N GLU A 50 3.59 -29.43 7.28
CA GLU A 50 3.78 -28.46 8.38
C GLU A 50 4.95 -27.49 8.15
N ALA A 51 6.01 -27.90 7.44
CA ALA A 51 7.19 -27.05 7.20
C ALA A 51 6.92 -25.95 6.17
N GLU A 52 6.09 -26.24 5.16
CA GLU A 52 5.66 -25.29 4.12
C GLU A 52 4.76 -24.17 4.66
N ARG A 53 4.13 -24.41 5.82
CA ARG A 53 3.14 -23.49 6.41
C ARG A 53 3.75 -22.47 7.38
N ILE A 54 5.00 -22.68 7.82
CA ILE A 54 5.64 -21.88 8.87
C ILE A 54 6.49 -20.72 8.31
N ASP A 55 6.99 -20.79 7.06
CA ASP A 55 7.98 -19.81 6.53
C ASP A 55 7.52 -19.01 5.29
N ASN A 56 6.22 -18.74 5.14
CA ASN A 56 5.68 -17.96 4.01
C ASN A 56 5.73 -16.42 4.20
N GLU A 57 6.39 -15.89 5.22
CA GLU A 57 6.38 -14.43 5.50
C GLU A 57 7.65 -13.65 5.11
N ALA A 58 8.78 -14.26 4.70
CA ALA A 58 9.95 -13.46 4.30
C ALA A 58 11.08 -14.21 3.55
N ILE A 59 10.85 -14.88 2.41
CA ILE A 59 11.97 -15.40 1.60
C ILE A 59 11.70 -15.32 0.08
N ASN A 60 12.73 -14.96 -0.70
CA ASN A 60 12.78 -15.03 -2.17
C ASN A 60 12.45 -16.45 -2.67
N GLY A 61 11.76 -16.56 -3.81
CA GLY A 61 11.25 -17.81 -4.39
C GLY A 61 12.28 -18.94 -4.62
N ASP A 62 13.58 -18.68 -4.51
CA ASP A 62 14.63 -19.69 -4.67
C ASP A 62 14.82 -20.64 -3.47
N GLU A 63 14.35 -20.31 -2.26
CA GLU A 63 14.51 -21.20 -1.08
C GLU A 63 13.33 -22.17 -0.87
N VAL A 64 12.16 -21.91 -1.48
CA VAL A 64 10.99 -22.80 -1.38
C VAL A 64 11.26 -24.16 -2.03
N PHE A 65 12.08 -24.21 -3.09
CA PHE A 65 12.30 -25.41 -3.89
C PHE A 65 13.37 -26.39 -3.36
N ARG A 66 14.05 -26.09 -2.23
CA ARG A 66 15.04 -27.03 -1.63
C ARG A 66 14.42 -28.11 -0.75
N VAL A 67 13.10 -28.14 -0.61
CA VAL A 67 12.42 -29.07 0.29
C VAL A 67 11.78 -30.18 -0.54
N PHE A 68 12.55 -30.97 -1.30
CA PHE A 68 12.21 -32.34 -1.73
C PHE A 68 13.47 -33.20 -1.58
N ASP A 69 13.80 -33.53 -0.33
CA ASP A 69 14.99 -34.30 0.01
C ASP A 69 14.72 -35.79 -0.24
N ILE A 70 14.83 -36.19 -1.51
CA ILE A 70 14.67 -37.58 -1.95
C ILE A 70 15.64 -38.49 -1.20
N GLU A 71 16.84 -38.01 -0.85
CA GLU A 71 17.79 -38.77 -0.04
C GLU A 71 17.22 -39.09 1.35
N LYS A 72 16.42 -38.20 1.96
CA LYS A 72 15.72 -38.49 3.22
C LYS A 72 14.58 -39.47 3.05
N LEU A 73 13.80 -39.41 1.97
CA LEU A 73 12.73 -40.38 1.73
C LEU A 73 13.32 -41.77 1.44
N THR A 74 14.34 -41.84 0.58
CA THR A 74 15.08 -43.09 0.30
C THR A 74 15.77 -43.61 1.56
N SER A 75 16.41 -42.74 2.35
CA SER A 75 17.00 -43.11 3.65
C SER A 75 15.96 -43.57 4.65
N ALA A 76 14.76 -42.97 4.69
CA ALA A 76 13.68 -43.41 5.58
C ALA A 76 13.12 -44.77 5.16
N ILE A 77 13.00 -45.01 3.85
CA ILE A 77 12.58 -46.31 3.30
C ILE A 77 13.65 -47.38 3.56
N ASP A 78 14.93 -47.07 3.38
CA ASP A 78 16.04 -47.99 3.64
C ASP A 78 16.28 -48.19 5.15
N GLU A 79 16.11 -47.16 5.97
CA GLU A 79 16.08 -47.26 7.42
C GLU A 79 14.90 -48.12 7.85
N ALA A 80 13.70 -47.98 7.26
CA ALA A 80 12.59 -48.88 7.53
C ALA A 80 12.92 -50.33 7.13
N LYS A 81 13.46 -50.58 5.93
CA LYS A 81 13.91 -51.93 5.51
C LYS A 81 14.95 -52.53 6.47
N HIS A 82 15.89 -51.73 6.94
CA HIS A 82 16.95 -52.15 7.87
C HIS A 82 16.44 -52.33 9.31
N ARG A 83 15.59 -51.43 9.80
CA ARG A 83 15.09 -51.39 11.19
C ARG A 83 14.10 -52.50 11.47
N PHE A 84 13.43 -53.01 10.44
CA PHE A 84 12.48 -54.12 10.58
C PHE A 84 13.04 -55.50 10.15
N ASP A 85 14.29 -55.57 9.66
CA ASP A 85 15.00 -56.81 9.21
C ASP A 85 14.20 -57.64 8.18
N VAL A 86 13.83 -57.01 7.06
CA VAL A 86 12.89 -57.63 6.10
C VAL A 86 13.38 -57.56 4.66
N ASN A 87 14.08 -58.61 4.23
CA ASN A 87 14.28 -58.91 2.80
C ASN A 87 13.01 -59.42 2.09
N ASN A 88 11.82 -59.27 2.71
CA ASN A 88 10.56 -59.91 2.30
C ASN A 88 9.39 -58.92 2.11
N ILE A 89 9.61 -57.59 2.16
CA ILE A 89 8.58 -56.67 1.67
C ILE A 89 8.53 -56.85 0.16
N PRO A 90 7.38 -57.24 -0.43
CA PRO A 90 7.29 -57.39 -1.87
C PRO A 90 7.59 -56.05 -2.51
N GLU A 91 8.57 -55.99 -3.40
CA GLU A 91 8.93 -54.80 -4.17
C GLU A 91 7.69 -54.18 -4.85
N ALA A 92 6.76 -55.03 -5.29
CA ALA A 92 5.46 -54.63 -5.82
C ALA A 92 4.57 -53.81 -4.85
N PHE A 93 4.73 -53.95 -3.54
CA PHE A 93 4.00 -53.15 -2.55
C PHE A 93 4.61 -51.76 -2.39
N VAL A 94 5.95 -51.69 -2.32
CA VAL A 94 6.68 -50.41 -2.27
C VAL A 94 6.42 -49.60 -3.54
N ASN A 95 6.55 -50.24 -4.71
CA ASN A 95 6.29 -49.60 -6.00
C ASN A 95 4.85 -49.09 -6.13
N ARG A 96 3.87 -49.78 -5.51
CA ARG A 96 2.48 -49.32 -5.48
C ARG A 96 2.30 -48.07 -4.61
N CYS A 97 2.88 -48.02 -3.42
CA CYS A 97 2.81 -46.84 -2.56
C CYS A 97 3.51 -45.63 -3.22
N ILE A 98 4.67 -45.85 -3.83
CA ILE A 98 5.38 -44.79 -4.57
C ILE A 98 4.54 -44.32 -5.76
N LYS A 99 3.91 -45.24 -6.52
CA LYS A 99 3.02 -44.91 -7.63
C LYS A 99 1.90 -43.95 -7.20
N GLU A 100 1.22 -44.24 -6.09
CA GLU A 100 0.11 -43.41 -5.63
C GLU A 100 0.59 -42.04 -5.10
N ILE A 101 1.79 -41.97 -4.52
CA ILE A 101 2.44 -40.71 -4.17
C ILE A 101 2.73 -39.90 -5.44
N VAL A 102 3.27 -40.55 -6.48
CA VAL A 102 3.53 -39.93 -7.78
C VAL A 102 2.23 -39.42 -8.42
N GLU A 103 1.15 -40.19 -8.40
CA GLU A 103 -0.16 -39.77 -8.94
C GLU A 103 -0.71 -38.53 -8.20
N ASN A 104 -0.61 -38.48 -6.87
CA ASN A 104 -1.04 -37.30 -6.09
C ASN A 104 -0.15 -36.08 -6.33
N LEU A 105 1.17 -36.27 -6.47
CA LEU A 105 2.09 -35.18 -6.79
C LEU A 105 1.81 -34.62 -8.19
N ILE A 106 1.41 -35.45 -9.15
CA ILE A 106 0.95 -35.00 -10.48
C ILE A 106 -0.31 -34.13 -10.35
N ASP A 107 -1.30 -34.56 -9.55
CA ASP A 107 -2.54 -33.79 -9.32
C ASP A 107 -2.26 -32.43 -8.63
N TRP A 108 -1.15 -32.31 -7.90
CA TRP A 108 -0.70 -31.06 -7.29
C TRP A 108 0.23 -30.23 -8.17
N HIS A 109 0.44 -30.64 -9.42
CA HIS A 109 1.37 -30.02 -10.36
C HIS A 109 2.86 -30.09 -9.93
N GLU A 110 3.22 -31.02 -9.05
CA GLU A 110 4.58 -31.28 -8.56
C GLU A 110 5.36 -32.23 -9.48
N TYR A 111 5.43 -31.88 -10.77
CA TYR A 111 5.94 -32.75 -11.84
C TYR A 111 7.39 -33.22 -11.63
N ARG A 112 8.25 -32.40 -11.01
CA ARG A 112 9.64 -32.77 -10.70
C ARG A 112 9.71 -33.88 -9.66
N ALA A 113 8.98 -33.74 -8.56
CA ALA A 113 8.96 -34.73 -7.49
C ALA A 113 8.37 -36.06 -7.99
N SER A 114 7.30 -35.99 -8.78
CA SER A 114 6.68 -37.13 -9.46
C SER A 114 7.66 -37.90 -10.34
N PHE A 115 8.47 -37.19 -11.13
CA PHE A 115 9.41 -37.83 -12.04
C PHE A 115 10.62 -38.43 -11.31
N LEU A 116 11.19 -37.71 -10.34
CA LEU A 116 12.34 -38.20 -9.57
C LEU A 116 11.97 -39.43 -8.73
N LEU A 117 10.78 -39.48 -8.14
CA LEU A 117 10.27 -40.67 -7.44
C LEU A 117 10.02 -41.83 -8.41
N SER A 118 9.48 -41.57 -9.59
CA SER A 118 9.30 -42.62 -10.60
C SER A 118 10.62 -43.24 -11.04
N LYS A 119 11.66 -42.40 -11.22
CA LYS A 119 13.00 -42.82 -11.60
C LYS A 119 13.72 -43.61 -10.50
N GLU A 120 13.75 -43.09 -9.27
CA GLU A 120 14.44 -43.71 -8.13
C GLU A 120 13.90 -45.11 -7.84
N PHE A 121 12.59 -45.32 -8.02
CA PHE A 121 11.93 -46.60 -7.79
C PHE A 121 11.73 -47.45 -9.05
N SER A 122 12.38 -47.07 -10.16
CA SER A 122 12.33 -47.78 -11.44
C SER A 122 10.89 -48.09 -11.92
N LEU A 123 9.94 -47.19 -11.65
CA LEU A 123 8.56 -47.34 -12.10
C LEU A 123 8.49 -47.19 -13.62
N THR A 124 7.90 -48.18 -14.28
CA THR A 124 7.74 -48.24 -15.73
C THR A 124 6.33 -47.85 -16.15
N SER A 125 6.12 -47.56 -17.43
CA SER A 125 4.77 -47.31 -17.99
C SER A 125 3.79 -48.46 -17.74
N GLN A 126 4.28 -49.70 -17.58
CA GLN A 126 3.46 -50.86 -17.22
C GLN A 126 2.92 -50.78 -15.78
N ASP A 127 3.64 -50.13 -14.86
CA ASP A 127 3.23 -49.97 -13.46
C ASP A 127 2.06 -48.99 -13.32
N PHE A 128 1.99 -47.99 -14.20
CA PHE A 128 0.85 -47.07 -14.31
C PHE A 128 -0.36 -47.64 -15.08
N GLY A 129 -0.23 -48.84 -15.65
CA GLY A 129 -1.33 -49.53 -16.32
C GLY A 129 -1.63 -49.06 -17.75
N SER A 130 -0.89 -48.08 -18.28
CA SER A 130 -0.91 -47.73 -19.71
C SER A 130 0.31 -46.89 -20.11
N ASP A 131 0.86 -47.16 -21.30
CA ASP A 131 1.84 -46.28 -21.97
C ASP A 131 1.28 -44.85 -22.15
N ILE A 132 -0.04 -44.74 -22.26
CA ILE A 132 -0.80 -43.48 -22.37
C ILE A 132 -0.60 -42.57 -21.16
N PHE A 133 -0.45 -43.10 -19.95
CA PHE A 133 -0.27 -42.28 -18.74
C PHE A 133 1.10 -41.61 -18.72
N PHE A 134 2.14 -42.35 -19.12
CA PHE A 134 3.51 -41.81 -19.16
C PHE A 134 3.66 -40.82 -20.32
N GLU A 135 3.06 -41.09 -21.49
CA GLU A 135 2.99 -40.13 -22.60
C GLU A 135 2.23 -38.86 -22.17
N SER A 136 1.08 -38.99 -21.49
CA SER A 136 0.33 -37.85 -20.97
C SER A 136 1.10 -37.04 -19.92
N LEU A 137 1.93 -37.67 -19.11
CA LEU A 137 2.75 -36.99 -18.11
C LEU A 137 3.87 -36.18 -18.79
N VAL A 138 4.50 -36.75 -19.81
CA VAL A 138 5.51 -36.06 -20.62
C VAL A 138 4.87 -34.90 -21.39
N ASP A 139 3.66 -35.07 -21.94
CA ASP A 139 2.92 -34.01 -22.64
C ASP A 139 2.53 -32.86 -21.68
N GLN A 140 2.05 -33.18 -20.46
CA GLN A 140 1.72 -32.16 -19.46
C GLN A 140 2.95 -31.44 -18.93
N ALA A 141 4.05 -32.16 -18.67
CA ALA A 141 5.32 -31.56 -18.29
C ALA A 141 5.85 -30.66 -19.42
N HIS A 142 5.67 -31.07 -20.68
CA HIS A 142 6.04 -30.28 -21.84
C HIS A 142 5.20 -28.99 -21.93
N GLU A 143 3.87 -29.06 -21.82
CA GLU A 143 3.01 -27.87 -21.79
C GLU A 143 3.36 -26.93 -20.62
N PHE A 144 3.64 -27.48 -19.44
CA PHE A 144 4.05 -26.70 -18.27
C PHE A 144 5.40 -26.00 -18.49
N ILE A 145 6.38 -26.71 -19.05
CA ILE A 145 7.69 -26.14 -19.40
C ILE A 145 7.49 -24.98 -20.40
N LEU A 146 6.70 -25.19 -21.46
CA LEU A 146 6.47 -24.14 -22.47
C LEU A 146 5.75 -22.92 -21.86
N SER A 147 4.66 -23.10 -21.12
CA SER A 147 3.93 -21.99 -20.46
C SER A 147 4.80 -21.24 -19.46
N SER A 148 5.58 -21.96 -18.63
CA SER A 148 6.46 -21.34 -17.66
C SER A 148 7.58 -20.53 -18.33
N LEU A 149 8.17 -21.06 -19.41
CA LEU A 149 9.13 -20.31 -20.21
C LEU A 149 8.47 -19.08 -20.85
N GLU A 150 7.27 -19.19 -21.44
CA GLU A 150 6.57 -18.05 -22.05
C GLU A 150 6.15 -16.96 -21.06
N GLU A 151 6.04 -17.30 -19.78
CA GLU A 151 5.63 -16.40 -18.69
C GLU A 151 6.82 -15.86 -17.88
N GLY A 152 8.06 -16.18 -18.27
CA GLY A 152 9.29 -15.74 -17.58
C GLY A 152 9.71 -16.63 -16.41
N ARG A 153 8.97 -17.68 -16.05
CA ARG A 153 9.30 -18.57 -14.93
C ARG A 153 10.39 -19.60 -15.29
N LEU A 154 11.59 -19.09 -15.56
CA LEU A 154 12.75 -19.82 -16.03
C LEU A 154 13.22 -20.91 -15.06
N ASN A 155 13.28 -20.62 -13.76
CA ASN A 155 13.72 -21.59 -12.75
C ASN A 155 12.73 -22.75 -12.58
N GLU A 156 11.42 -22.49 -12.69
CA GLU A 156 10.38 -23.51 -12.63
C GLU A 156 10.46 -24.47 -13.82
N ALA A 157 10.60 -23.92 -15.03
CA ALA A 157 10.80 -24.72 -16.23
C ALA A 157 12.06 -25.59 -16.13
N LEU A 158 13.18 -25.01 -15.67
CA LEU A 158 14.45 -25.73 -15.51
C LEU A 158 14.35 -26.87 -14.49
N ASN A 159 13.66 -26.63 -13.37
CA ASN A 159 13.45 -27.63 -12.34
C ASN A 159 12.66 -28.85 -12.87
N VAL A 160 11.69 -28.63 -13.75
CA VAL A 160 10.96 -29.73 -14.40
C VAL A 160 11.82 -30.44 -15.44
N ILE A 161 12.58 -29.71 -16.27
CA ILE A 161 13.50 -30.28 -17.27
C ILE A 161 14.56 -31.19 -16.62
N GLU A 162 15.13 -30.79 -15.49
CA GLU A 162 16.09 -31.60 -14.73
C GLU A 162 15.50 -32.90 -14.21
N GLY A 163 14.19 -32.94 -13.99
CA GLY A 163 13.47 -34.15 -13.63
C GLY A 163 13.43 -35.15 -14.79
N LEU A 164 13.28 -34.68 -16.03
CA LEU A 164 13.01 -35.53 -17.20
C LEU A 164 14.27 -36.21 -17.76
N ASP A 165 14.36 -37.54 -17.66
CA ASP A 165 15.44 -38.35 -18.25
C ASP A 165 15.49 -38.30 -19.79
N SER A 166 14.39 -37.87 -20.43
CA SER A 166 14.24 -37.68 -21.88
C SER A 166 14.21 -36.20 -22.29
N SER A 167 14.74 -35.30 -21.47
CA SER A 167 14.80 -33.85 -21.74
C SER A 167 15.46 -33.50 -23.08
N ASP A 168 16.33 -34.37 -23.58
CA ASP A 168 17.01 -34.25 -24.87
C ASP A 168 16.07 -34.13 -26.08
N ASP A 169 14.86 -34.72 -26.02
CA ASP A 169 13.88 -34.64 -27.09
C ASP A 169 13.04 -33.35 -27.02
N ILE A 170 12.76 -32.87 -25.80
CA ILE A 170 12.02 -31.63 -25.54
C ILE A 170 12.88 -30.41 -25.87
N ILE A 171 14.14 -30.40 -25.41
CA ILE A 171 15.08 -29.28 -25.60
C ILE A 171 15.44 -29.07 -27.07
N LYS A 172 15.35 -30.11 -27.91
CA LYS A 172 15.62 -30.03 -29.36
C LYS A 172 14.41 -29.56 -30.18
N THR A 173 13.25 -29.35 -29.55
CA THR A 173 12.09 -28.84 -30.28
C THR A 173 12.21 -27.34 -30.55
N ARG A 174 11.69 -26.92 -31.69
CA ARG A 174 11.63 -25.49 -32.06
C ARG A 174 10.71 -24.70 -31.13
N GLU A 175 9.66 -25.32 -30.60
CA GLU A 175 8.72 -24.70 -29.66
C GLU A 175 9.42 -24.38 -28.34
N PHE A 176 10.17 -25.34 -27.79
CA PHE A 176 11.00 -25.11 -26.60
C PHE A 176 12.00 -23.97 -26.80
N GLU A 177 12.72 -23.97 -27.94
CA GLU A 177 13.66 -22.90 -28.26
C GLU A 177 12.96 -21.52 -28.28
N LEU A 178 11.80 -21.40 -28.93
CA LEU A 178 11.04 -20.15 -29.00
C LEU A 178 10.52 -19.70 -27.63
N SER A 179 9.93 -20.60 -26.83
CA SER A 179 9.43 -20.28 -25.50
C SER A 179 10.57 -19.92 -24.55
N LEU A 180 11.70 -20.62 -24.63
CA LEU A 180 12.90 -20.30 -23.87
C LEU A 180 13.43 -18.90 -24.20
N TRP A 181 13.47 -18.52 -25.48
CA TRP A 181 13.85 -17.17 -25.88
C TRP A 181 12.93 -16.11 -25.31
N LYS A 182 11.61 -16.35 -25.33
CA LYS A 182 10.61 -15.46 -24.76
C LYS A 182 10.74 -15.33 -23.24
N GLY A 183 11.07 -16.42 -22.54
CA GLY A 183 11.33 -16.39 -21.10
C GLY A 183 12.61 -15.65 -20.73
N ILE A 184 13.69 -15.87 -21.48
CA ILE A 184 14.94 -15.11 -21.32
C ILE A 184 14.69 -13.62 -21.58
N GLU A 185 13.91 -13.28 -22.61
CA GLU A 185 13.49 -11.90 -22.88
C GLU A 185 12.76 -11.29 -21.68
N ILE A 186 11.72 -11.95 -21.14
CA ILE A 186 10.93 -11.47 -20.00
C ILE A 186 11.81 -11.28 -18.76
N GLU A 187 12.66 -12.26 -18.42
CA GLU A 187 13.50 -12.16 -17.21
C GLU A 187 14.59 -11.09 -17.34
N LEU A 188 15.12 -10.89 -18.54
CA LEU A 188 15.98 -9.73 -18.83
C LEU A 188 15.22 -8.41 -18.74
N CYS A 189 13.92 -8.37 -19.07
CA CYS A 189 13.07 -7.19 -18.87
C CYS A 189 12.86 -6.89 -17.38
N VAL A 190 12.63 -7.89 -16.53
CA VAL A 190 12.34 -7.67 -15.10
C VAL A 190 13.60 -7.57 -14.23
N GLY A 191 14.76 -7.92 -14.77
CA GLY A 191 16.06 -7.74 -14.12
C GLY A 191 16.60 -8.94 -13.37
N ASP A 192 16.00 -10.11 -13.56
CA ASP A 192 16.45 -11.35 -12.93
C ASP A 192 17.49 -12.08 -13.78
N ILE A 193 18.68 -11.52 -13.76
CA ILE A 193 19.84 -12.01 -14.52
C ILE A 193 20.31 -13.36 -13.99
N ASP A 194 20.20 -13.59 -12.68
CA ASP A 194 20.73 -14.79 -12.04
C ASP A 194 19.95 -16.03 -12.49
N SER A 195 18.62 -15.93 -12.64
CA SER A 195 17.75 -16.96 -13.21
C SER A 195 18.09 -17.27 -14.67
N VAL A 196 18.33 -16.25 -15.50
CA VAL A 196 18.77 -16.43 -16.89
C VAL A 196 20.09 -17.19 -16.94
N LEU A 197 21.12 -16.74 -16.21
CA LEU A 197 22.44 -17.37 -16.19
C LEU A 197 22.39 -18.82 -15.76
N GLN A 198 21.58 -19.11 -14.73
CA GLN A 198 21.37 -20.46 -14.24
C GLN A 198 20.79 -21.37 -15.33
N VAL A 199 19.76 -20.92 -16.06
CA VAL A 199 19.19 -21.70 -17.17
C VAL A 199 20.20 -21.91 -18.30
N VAL A 200 20.95 -20.86 -18.67
CA VAL A 200 21.96 -20.91 -19.74
C VAL A 200 23.05 -21.94 -19.45
N ASP A 201 23.56 -21.95 -18.22
CA ASP A 201 24.63 -22.87 -17.82
C ASP A 201 24.13 -24.30 -17.73
N LYS A 202 22.93 -24.51 -17.18
CA LYS A 202 22.37 -25.85 -17.03
C LYS A 202 21.94 -26.49 -18.36
N LEU A 203 21.40 -25.71 -19.29
CA LEU A 203 21.02 -26.21 -20.61
C LEU A 203 22.22 -26.31 -21.57
N GLY A 204 23.42 -25.86 -21.19
CA GLY A 204 24.63 -25.94 -22.01
C GLY A 204 24.56 -25.10 -23.29
N ILE A 205 23.64 -24.13 -23.35
CA ILE A 205 23.38 -23.30 -24.54
C ILE A 205 24.24 -22.03 -24.60
N ARG A 206 25.20 -21.88 -23.69
CA ARG A 206 26.08 -20.70 -23.61
C ARG A 206 26.76 -20.36 -24.94
N GLU A 207 27.26 -21.36 -25.67
CA GLU A 207 27.86 -21.14 -27.00
C GLU A 207 26.82 -20.67 -28.03
N ALA A 208 25.62 -21.26 -28.04
CA ALA A 208 24.53 -20.88 -28.94
C ALA A 208 24.02 -19.45 -28.66
N LEU A 209 23.92 -19.06 -27.39
CA LEU A 209 23.58 -17.70 -26.97
C LEU A 209 24.66 -16.69 -27.36
N SER A 210 25.93 -17.02 -27.12
CA SER A 210 27.06 -16.15 -27.50
C SER A 210 27.19 -15.98 -29.02
N ALA A 211 26.65 -16.91 -29.81
CA ALA A 211 26.60 -16.86 -31.27
C ALA A 211 25.32 -16.21 -31.82
N SER A 212 24.26 -16.07 -31.01
CA SER A 212 22.96 -15.53 -31.41
C SER A 212 22.97 -13.99 -31.35
N GLU A 213 22.77 -13.35 -32.49
CA GLU A 213 22.69 -11.88 -32.57
C GLU A 213 21.44 -11.33 -31.87
N ASP A 214 20.32 -12.07 -31.88
CA ASP A 214 19.11 -11.69 -31.16
C ASP A 214 19.35 -11.74 -29.65
N ALA A 215 20.03 -12.77 -29.15
CA ALA A 215 20.39 -12.90 -27.73
C ALA A 215 21.26 -11.75 -27.24
N LYS A 216 22.27 -11.39 -28.03
CA LYS A 216 23.13 -10.23 -27.74
C LYS A 216 22.32 -8.94 -27.70
N ARG A 217 21.37 -8.78 -28.63
CA ARG A 217 20.48 -7.62 -28.69
C ARG A 217 19.56 -7.52 -27.48
N TRP A 218 18.97 -8.63 -27.04
CA TRP A 218 18.14 -8.69 -25.83
C TRP A 218 18.95 -8.44 -24.57
N ALA A 219 20.16 -9.02 -24.47
CA ALA A 219 21.07 -8.76 -23.36
C ALA A 219 21.49 -7.28 -23.30
N MET A 220 21.75 -6.65 -24.45
CA MET A 220 21.98 -5.20 -24.53
C MET A 220 20.77 -4.40 -24.06
N TRP A 221 19.57 -4.73 -24.55
CA TRP A 221 18.35 -4.03 -24.17
C TRP A 221 18.00 -4.22 -22.68
N GLY A 222 18.22 -5.41 -22.12
CA GLY A 222 18.07 -5.67 -20.68
C GLY A 222 19.05 -4.83 -19.85
N VAL A 223 20.32 -4.75 -20.26
CA VAL A 223 21.29 -3.86 -19.59
C VAL A 223 20.86 -2.40 -19.67
N GLU A 224 20.36 -1.94 -20.82
CA GLU A 224 19.81 -0.58 -21.01
C GLU A 224 18.65 -0.32 -20.06
N TYR A 225 17.62 -1.16 -20.10
CA TYR A 225 16.42 -1.04 -19.29
C TYR A 225 16.73 -1.03 -17.79
N LEU A 226 17.63 -1.93 -17.36
CA LEU A 226 17.99 -2.06 -15.96
C LEU A 226 18.89 -0.94 -15.45
N HIS A 227 19.79 -0.44 -16.30
CA HIS A 227 20.58 0.74 -15.99
C HIS A 227 19.67 1.98 -15.83
N GLU A 228 18.70 2.17 -16.73
CA GLU A 228 17.78 3.33 -16.70
C GLU A 228 16.80 3.31 -15.52
N ASN A 229 16.32 2.13 -15.13
CA ASN A 229 15.20 2.03 -14.18
C ASN A 229 15.60 1.58 -12.77
N PHE A 230 16.73 0.89 -12.58
CA PHE A 230 17.02 0.17 -11.32
C PHE A 230 18.41 0.35 -10.73
N GLY A 231 19.35 1.04 -11.40
CA GLY A 231 20.70 1.27 -10.88
C GLY A 231 21.46 -0.03 -10.65
N LEU A 232 21.77 -0.76 -11.73
CA LEU A 232 22.47 -2.04 -11.69
C LEU A 232 23.82 -1.97 -10.96
N SER A 233 24.12 -3.01 -10.18
CA SER A 233 25.48 -3.20 -9.69
C SER A 233 26.42 -3.58 -10.82
N GLU A 234 27.59 -2.97 -10.81
CA GLU A 234 28.78 -3.29 -11.61
C GLU A 234 28.97 -4.81 -11.84
N GLU A 235 28.83 -5.61 -10.78
CA GLU A 235 28.97 -7.07 -10.82
C GLU A 235 27.99 -7.74 -11.81
N LYS A 236 26.73 -7.30 -11.85
CA LYS A 236 25.70 -7.88 -12.71
C LYS A 236 25.93 -7.57 -14.18
N ILE A 237 26.39 -6.35 -14.49
CA ILE A 237 26.76 -5.93 -15.85
C ILE A 237 27.91 -6.78 -16.37
N LEU A 238 28.96 -7.00 -15.56
CA LEU A 238 30.08 -7.88 -15.92
C LEU A 238 29.62 -9.31 -16.19
N LYS A 239 28.70 -9.85 -15.38
CA LYS A 239 28.17 -11.21 -15.57
C LYS A 239 27.40 -11.36 -16.88
N ILE A 240 26.55 -10.40 -17.25
CA ILE A 240 25.88 -10.37 -18.56
C ILE A 240 26.93 -10.27 -19.68
N ALA A 241 27.82 -9.29 -19.59
CA ALA A 241 28.80 -9.01 -20.64
C ALA A 241 29.70 -10.22 -20.95
N ASN A 242 30.09 -10.96 -19.91
CA ASN A 242 30.85 -12.19 -20.03
C ASN A 242 30.05 -13.32 -20.67
N THR A 243 28.78 -13.43 -20.30
CA THR A 243 27.95 -14.57 -20.73
C THR A 243 27.55 -14.48 -22.18
N PHE A 244 27.24 -13.28 -22.66
CA PHE A 244 26.87 -13.05 -24.05
C PHE A 244 28.07 -12.66 -24.94
N ASN A 245 29.28 -12.56 -24.36
CA ASN A 245 30.51 -12.12 -25.04
C ASN A 245 30.34 -10.76 -25.75
N ILE A 246 29.72 -9.81 -25.04
CA ILE A 246 29.38 -8.47 -25.55
C ILE A 246 30.03 -7.37 -24.72
N ARG A 247 31.22 -7.61 -24.15
CA ARG A 247 31.91 -6.62 -23.30
C ARG A 247 32.15 -5.30 -24.02
N ASN A 248 32.57 -5.35 -25.27
CA ASN A 248 32.89 -4.14 -26.04
C ASN A 248 31.61 -3.39 -26.42
N GLU A 249 30.56 -4.14 -26.78
CA GLU A 249 29.26 -3.65 -27.19
C GLU A 249 28.51 -3.02 -26.01
N ILE A 250 28.52 -3.67 -24.85
CA ILE A 250 27.99 -3.13 -23.58
C ILE A 250 28.80 -1.92 -23.15
N ALA A 251 30.14 -1.94 -23.23
CA ALA A 251 30.94 -0.76 -22.90
C ALA A 251 30.57 0.42 -23.81
N VAL A 252 30.54 0.22 -25.13
CA VAL A 252 30.12 1.24 -26.09
C VAL A 252 28.71 1.75 -25.79
N ARG A 253 27.78 0.86 -25.41
CA ARG A 253 26.39 1.19 -25.20
C ARG A 253 26.12 1.88 -23.86
N ILE A 254 26.68 1.39 -22.76
CA ILE A 254 26.65 2.05 -21.45
C ILE A 254 27.30 3.43 -21.57
N ILE A 255 28.45 3.54 -22.23
CA ILE A 255 29.08 4.84 -22.49
C ILE A 255 28.13 5.76 -23.27
N SER A 256 27.40 5.22 -24.25
CA SER A 256 26.40 6.00 -25.00
C SER A 256 25.21 6.44 -24.13
N LEU A 257 24.72 5.59 -23.22
CA LEU A 257 23.61 5.89 -22.30
C LEU A 257 24.01 6.84 -21.17
N GLU A 258 25.18 6.62 -20.56
CA GLU A 258 25.74 7.50 -19.55
C GLU A 258 26.04 8.86 -20.16
N LEU A 259 26.58 8.89 -21.40
CA LEU A 259 26.68 10.12 -22.17
C LEU A 259 25.34 10.84 -22.12
N PHE A 260 24.18 10.17 -22.27
CA PHE A 260 22.81 10.72 -22.29
C PHE A 260 22.32 11.43 -21.01
N GLN A 261 22.87 11.12 -19.82
CA GLN A 261 22.46 11.77 -18.58
C GLN A 261 23.02 13.20 -18.45
N ASP A 262 22.24 14.16 -17.92
CA ASP A 262 22.63 15.58 -17.84
C ASP A 262 23.87 15.81 -16.91
N ASP A 263 24.22 14.83 -16.06
CA ASP A 263 25.36 14.89 -15.11
C ASP A 263 26.68 14.30 -15.61
N PHE A 264 26.70 13.62 -16.76
CA PHE A 264 27.89 12.90 -17.28
C PHE A 264 29.14 13.78 -17.42
N LEU A 265 28.95 15.07 -17.72
CA LEU A 265 30.06 16.00 -17.85
C LEU A 265 30.58 16.48 -16.50
N ARG A 266 30.24 15.90 -15.34
CA ARG A 266 30.91 16.28 -14.09
C ARG A 266 32.31 15.67 -13.97
N ASP A 267 32.54 14.41 -14.35
CA ASP A 267 33.85 13.75 -14.22
C ASP A 267 34.20 12.82 -15.40
N VAL A 268 35.11 13.27 -16.27
CA VAL A 268 35.84 12.41 -17.23
C VAL A 268 36.64 11.32 -16.49
N GLU A 269 36.97 11.54 -15.20
CA GLU A 269 37.54 10.51 -14.32
C GLU A 269 36.54 9.39 -14.01
N SER A 270 35.25 9.68 -13.82
CA SER A 270 34.21 8.63 -13.67
C SER A 270 34.08 7.81 -14.94
N PHE A 271 34.19 8.45 -16.11
CA PHE A 271 34.26 7.79 -17.41
C PHE A 271 35.47 6.84 -17.53
N LEU A 272 36.66 7.24 -17.07
CA LEU A 272 37.83 6.36 -17.07
C LEU A 272 37.69 5.20 -16.08
N ILE A 273 37.01 5.42 -14.95
CA ILE A 273 36.73 4.40 -13.94
C ILE A 273 35.75 3.34 -14.48
N SER A 274 34.67 3.73 -15.16
CA SER A 274 33.71 2.81 -15.78
C SER A 274 34.34 1.98 -16.92
N VAL A 275 35.28 2.56 -17.67
CA VAL A 275 36.01 1.89 -18.75
C VAL A 275 37.04 0.88 -18.23
N ASP A 276 37.83 1.28 -17.22
CA ASP A 276 38.76 0.39 -16.53
C ASP A 276 38.02 -0.76 -15.83
N PHE A 277 36.82 -0.50 -15.30
CA PHE A 277 35.96 -1.50 -14.66
C PHE A 277 35.57 -2.65 -15.60
N LEU A 278 35.18 -2.34 -16.85
CA LEU A 278 34.82 -3.38 -17.84
C LEU A 278 36.05 -4.07 -18.46
N GLY A 279 37.27 -3.58 -18.16
CA GLY A 279 38.53 -4.09 -18.70
C GLY A 279 38.64 -3.93 -20.22
N VAL A 280 37.95 -2.94 -20.79
CA VAL A 280 37.98 -2.63 -22.22
C VAL A 280 39.13 -1.67 -22.48
N ASP A 281 39.98 -1.98 -23.47
CA ASP A 281 41.07 -1.09 -23.85
C ASP A 281 40.49 0.27 -24.30
N SER A 282 40.98 1.34 -23.69
CA SER A 282 40.60 2.72 -24.02
C SER A 282 40.69 3.04 -25.53
N GLU A 283 41.57 2.36 -26.29
CA GLU A 283 41.69 2.51 -27.73
C GLU A 283 40.49 1.92 -28.52
N VAL A 284 39.80 0.91 -27.99
CA VAL A 284 38.56 0.36 -28.57
C VAL A 284 37.44 1.41 -28.51
N ILE A 285 37.37 2.17 -27.41
CA ILE A 285 36.37 3.23 -27.24
C ILE A 285 36.69 4.45 -28.10
N LYS A 286 37.97 4.88 -28.14
CA LYS A 286 38.40 6.00 -29.00
C LYS A 286 38.21 5.68 -30.49
N SER A 287 38.39 4.42 -30.90
CA SER A 287 38.21 4.00 -32.29
C SER A 287 36.73 3.74 -32.66
N SER A 288 35.85 3.53 -31.66
CA SER A 288 34.41 3.30 -31.90
C SER A 288 33.79 4.48 -32.64
N LYS A 289 33.11 4.17 -33.74
CA LYS A 289 32.38 5.15 -34.55
C LYS A 289 31.09 5.55 -33.86
N GLU A 290 30.38 4.63 -33.19
CA GLU A 290 29.15 4.97 -32.44
C GLU A 290 29.46 5.94 -31.30
N VAL A 291 30.47 5.67 -30.45
CA VAL A 291 30.82 6.54 -29.31
C VAL A 291 31.21 7.94 -29.79
N ARG A 292 32.00 8.05 -30.86
CA ARG A 292 32.39 9.34 -31.44
C ARG A 292 31.19 10.09 -32.03
N GLN A 293 30.27 9.39 -32.70
CA GLN A 293 29.06 9.99 -33.25
C GLN A 293 28.09 10.45 -32.16
N GLU A 294 27.95 9.67 -31.08
CA GLU A 294 27.08 9.99 -29.96
C GLU A 294 27.64 11.15 -29.13
N ALA A 295 28.95 11.15 -28.85
CA ALA A 295 29.61 12.26 -28.19
C ALA A 295 29.45 13.58 -28.99
N LEU A 296 29.50 13.52 -30.32
CA LEU A 296 29.18 14.65 -31.19
C LEU A 296 27.71 15.06 -31.08
N ALA A 297 26.76 14.11 -31.10
CA ALA A 297 25.33 14.38 -30.95
C ALA A 297 24.96 15.00 -29.59
N LYS A 298 25.67 14.65 -28.51
CA LYS A 298 25.44 15.28 -27.20
C LYS A 298 26.11 16.63 -27.07
N ALA A 299 27.33 16.77 -27.58
CA ALA A 299 27.96 18.07 -27.71
C ALA A 299 27.02 19.03 -28.45
N LEU A 300 26.33 18.54 -29.49
CA LEU A 300 25.29 19.28 -30.20
C LEU A 300 24.17 19.78 -29.29
N LEU A 301 23.55 18.88 -28.53
CA LEU A 301 22.45 19.22 -27.63
C LEU A 301 22.87 20.27 -26.58
N ILE A 302 24.13 20.21 -26.13
CA ILE A 302 24.71 21.15 -25.17
C ILE A 302 24.97 22.51 -25.83
N PHE A 303 25.42 22.51 -27.09
CA PHE A 303 25.57 23.73 -27.87
C PHE A 303 24.22 24.36 -28.22
N THR A 304 23.13 23.56 -28.35
CA THR A 304 21.78 24.05 -28.67
C THR A 304 20.98 24.57 -27.47
N LYS A 305 21.25 24.08 -26.24
CA LYS A 305 20.66 24.62 -25.00
C LYS A 305 21.25 26.01 -24.71
N ASN A 306 20.46 27.05 -25.01
CA ASN A 306 20.86 28.46 -24.97
C ASN A 306 20.79 29.05 -23.55
N ASP A 307 21.57 28.49 -22.62
CA ASP A 307 21.62 28.91 -21.22
C ASP A 307 22.98 29.57 -20.90
N GLU A 308 22.98 30.79 -20.36
CA GLU A 308 24.20 31.59 -20.13
C GLU A 308 25.13 30.95 -19.09
N ASP A 309 24.61 30.08 -18.23
CA ASP A 309 25.38 29.34 -17.21
C ASP A 309 26.12 28.10 -17.75
N ASN A 310 26.00 27.78 -19.05
CA ASN A 310 26.46 26.51 -19.63
C ASN A 310 27.95 26.47 -20.09
N ASN A 311 28.75 27.50 -19.77
CA ASN A 311 30.14 27.63 -20.23
C ASN A 311 31.11 26.58 -19.64
N ALA A 312 30.77 25.98 -18.49
CA ALA A 312 31.54 24.89 -17.91
C ALA A 312 31.28 23.58 -18.67
N THR A 313 30.02 23.28 -18.97
CA THR A 313 29.57 22.10 -19.72
C THR A 313 30.09 22.11 -21.16
N LYS A 314 30.07 23.28 -21.83
CA LYS A 314 30.65 23.46 -23.19
C LYS A 314 32.15 23.15 -23.21
N ARG A 315 32.91 23.65 -22.23
CA ARG A 315 34.36 23.35 -22.11
C ARG A 315 34.64 21.87 -21.90
N LYS A 316 33.79 21.18 -21.14
CA LYS A 316 33.94 19.75 -20.89
C LYS A 316 33.52 18.91 -22.10
N ALA A 317 32.47 19.29 -22.82
CA ALA A 317 32.11 18.66 -24.09
C ALA A 317 33.26 18.77 -25.13
N LEU A 318 33.91 19.93 -25.22
CA LEU A 318 35.10 20.11 -26.06
C LEU A 318 36.27 19.24 -25.60
N ALA A 319 36.52 19.13 -24.29
CA ALA A 319 37.54 18.24 -23.75
C ALA A 319 37.25 16.75 -24.05
N THR A 320 35.98 16.32 -24.00
CA THR A 320 35.55 14.97 -24.39
C THR A 320 35.77 14.72 -25.89
N ILE A 321 35.46 15.70 -26.74
CA ILE A 321 35.71 15.61 -28.19
C ILE A 321 37.20 15.47 -28.50
N ASP A 322 38.05 16.23 -27.81
CA ASP A 322 39.50 16.15 -27.98
C ASP A 322 40.07 14.85 -27.40
N TYR A 323 39.54 14.34 -26.28
CA TYR A 323 39.91 13.05 -25.69
C TYR A 323 39.59 11.87 -26.63
N LEU A 324 38.44 11.91 -27.32
CA LEU A 324 38.03 10.88 -28.28
C LEU A 324 38.79 10.95 -29.62
N GLY A 325 39.70 11.91 -29.80
CA GLY A 325 40.52 12.02 -31.01
C GLY A 325 39.72 12.30 -32.28
N ILE A 326 38.55 12.94 -32.16
CA ILE A 326 37.68 13.26 -33.30
C ILE A 326 38.42 14.21 -34.24
N ASP A 327 38.61 13.76 -35.48
CA ASP A 327 39.45 14.48 -36.44
C ASP A 327 38.74 15.72 -37.03
N GLU A 328 39.51 16.56 -37.74
CA GLU A 328 39.00 17.80 -38.33
C GLU A 328 37.92 17.54 -39.40
N GLN A 329 37.97 16.39 -40.09
CA GLN A 329 36.98 16.02 -41.10
C GLN A 329 35.67 15.56 -40.46
N GLU A 330 35.72 14.84 -39.34
CA GLU A 330 34.57 14.46 -38.53
C GLU A 330 33.92 15.71 -37.91
N LYS A 331 34.72 16.65 -37.39
CA LYS A 331 34.25 17.98 -36.94
C LYS A 331 33.57 18.75 -38.08
N LYS A 332 34.16 18.79 -39.28
CA LYS A 332 33.56 19.43 -40.47
C LYS A 332 32.27 18.76 -40.92
N ASN A 333 32.23 17.43 -41.01
CA ASN A 333 31.02 16.67 -41.39
C ASN A 333 29.88 16.89 -40.40
N PHE A 334 30.19 16.99 -39.11
CA PHE A 334 29.24 17.30 -38.05
C PHE A 334 28.69 18.73 -38.19
N LEU A 335 29.56 19.70 -38.40
CA LEU A 335 29.17 21.09 -38.62
C LEU A 335 28.35 21.28 -39.91
N SER A 336 28.61 20.48 -40.94
CA SER A 336 27.80 20.43 -42.16
C SER A 336 26.36 19.99 -41.88
N LYS A 337 26.15 19.01 -40.99
CA LYS A 337 24.80 18.57 -40.58
C LYS A 337 24.04 19.65 -39.80
N LEU A 338 24.74 20.45 -39.00
CA LEU A 338 24.17 21.59 -38.27
C LEU A 338 23.67 22.70 -39.20
N VAL A 339 24.46 22.99 -40.23
CA VAL A 339 24.08 23.95 -41.26
C VAL A 339 22.92 23.38 -42.09
N GLU A 340 22.93 22.08 -42.39
CA GLU A 340 21.83 21.40 -43.09
C GLU A 340 20.53 21.33 -42.26
N SER A 341 20.63 21.24 -40.93
CA SER A 341 19.45 21.19 -40.04
C SER A 341 18.76 22.54 -39.87
N GLY A 342 19.44 23.65 -40.22
CA GLY A 342 18.88 24.99 -40.17
C GLY A 342 19.29 25.85 -38.97
N ASP A 343 20.13 25.36 -38.06
CA ASP A 343 20.40 26.05 -36.79
C ASP A 343 21.65 26.95 -36.86
N LEU A 344 21.48 28.12 -37.45
CA LEU A 344 22.59 29.01 -37.84
C LEU A 344 23.44 29.50 -36.66
N ASP A 345 22.82 29.92 -35.57
CA ASP A 345 23.54 30.50 -34.42
C ASP A 345 24.36 29.44 -33.69
N ILE A 346 23.81 28.23 -33.57
CA ILE A 346 24.49 27.07 -32.98
C ILE A 346 25.62 26.61 -33.88
N ALA A 347 25.41 26.55 -35.20
CA ALA A 347 26.46 26.24 -36.16
C ALA A 347 27.62 27.24 -36.03
N ARG A 348 27.31 28.55 -36.02
CA ARG A 348 28.32 29.61 -35.87
C ARG A 348 29.09 29.50 -34.56
N GLN A 349 28.39 29.25 -33.46
CA GLN A 349 29.01 29.05 -32.15
C GLN A 349 29.93 27.83 -32.13
N ALA A 350 29.45 26.68 -32.62
CA ALA A 350 30.25 25.45 -32.69
C ALA A 350 31.51 25.61 -33.57
N TYR A 351 31.42 26.34 -34.69
CA TYR A 351 32.59 26.65 -35.53
C TYR A 351 33.65 27.46 -34.78
N ASN A 352 33.22 28.49 -34.05
CA ASN A 352 34.12 29.31 -33.24
C ASN A 352 34.78 28.49 -32.13
N ASP A 353 34.00 27.63 -31.47
CA ASP A 353 34.44 26.79 -30.36
C ASP A 353 35.41 25.68 -30.84
N PHE A 354 35.30 25.23 -32.10
CA PHE A 354 36.28 24.34 -32.74
C PHE A 354 37.52 25.05 -33.30
N GLY A 355 37.65 26.37 -33.13
CA GLY A 355 38.78 27.16 -33.62
C GLY A 355 38.83 27.29 -35.15
N LEU A 356 37.71 27.04 -35.83
CA LEU A 356 37.57 27.17 -37.27
C LEU A 356 37.10 28.60 -37.64
N LYS A 357 37.55 29.11 -38.80
CA LYS A 357 37.14 30.44 -39.27
C LYS A 357 35.86 30.36 -40.09
N TRP A 358 34.75 30.81 -39.50
CA TRP A 358 33.43 30.85 -40.15
C TRP A 358 33.45 31.55 -41.54
N ASP A 359 34.18 32.66 -41.67
CA ASP A 359 34.28 33.47 -42.90
C ASP A 359 34.97 32.77 -44.09
N ASP A 360 35.84 31.80 -43.81
CA ASP A 360 36.53 31.02 -44.85
C ASP A 360 35.60 29.92 -45.41
N LEU A 361 34.54 29.57 -44.69
CA LEU A 361 33.63 28.46 -44.96
C LEU A 361 32.30 28.88 -45.61
N THR A 362 31.72 30.02 -45.26
CA THR A 362 30.49 30.57 -45.88
C THR A 362 30.64 30.88 -47.38
N LYS A 363 31.89 30.97 -47.87
CA LYS A 363 32.22 31.16 -49.29
C LYS A 363 32.43 29.86 -50.07
N SER A 364 32.41 28.70 -49.40
CA SER A 364 32.57 27.42 -50.08
C SER A 364 31.26 26.99 -50.74
N LYS A 365 31.35 26.50 -51.98
CA LYS A 365 30.16 26.05 -52.75
C LYS A 365 29.43 24.89 -52.06
N GLU A 366 30.17 24.01 -51.39
CA GLU A 366 29.64 22.87 -50.64
C GLU A 366 28.75 23.32 -49.47
N LEU A 367 29.18 24.31 -48.69
CA LEU A 367 28.37 24.87 -47.61
C LEU A 367 27.26 25.79 -48.07
N GLN A 368 27.35 26.41 -49.25
CA GLN A 368 26.21 27.12 -49.83
C GLN A 368 25.07 26.16 -50.18
N GLU A 369 25.36 24.94 -50.65
CA GLU A 369 24.34 23.92 -50.86
C GLU A 369 23.81 23.35 -49.54
N LEU A 370 24.66 23.14 -48.53
CA LEU A 370 24.20 22.74 -47.19
C LEU A 370 23.37 23.84 -46.50
N GLY A 371 23.78 25.10 -46.64
CA GLY A 371 23.04 26.26 -46.17
C GLY A 371 21.71 26.40 -46.89
N TRP A 372 21.65 26.04 -48.17
CA TRP A 372 20.39 25.93 -48.91
C TRP A 372 19.49 24.81 -48.36
N SER A 373 20.03 23.62 -48.06
CA SER A 373 19.27 22.57 -47.36
C SER A 373 18.77 23.04 -45.99
N GLY A 374 19.58 23.80 -45.24
CA GLY A 374 19.16 24.43 -43.98
C GLY A 374 18.03 25.44 -44.13
N VAL A 375 18.09 26.29 -45.17
CA VAL A 375 17.01 27.22 -45.53
C VAL A 375 15.71 26.46 -45.80
N LEU A 376 15.76 25.37 -46.57
CA LEU A 376 14.62 24.51 -46.88
C LEU A 376 14.08 23.77 -45.64
N SER A 377 14.97 23.25 -44.80
CA SER A 377 14.63 22.58 -43.53
C SER A 377 13.87 23.53 -42.61
N ASN A 378 14.41 24.73 -42.37
CA ASN A 378 13.76 25.75 -41.55
C ASN A 378 12.37 26.15 -42.06
N LEU A 379 12.19 26.27 -43.38
CA LEU A 379 10.87 26.50 -43.97
C LEU A 379 9.90 25.35 -43.65
N SER A 380 10.37 24.09 -43.76
CA SER A 380 9.54 22.91 -43.46
C SER A 380 9.19 22.73 -41.98
N PHE A 381 9.91 23.41 -41.07
CA PHE A 381 9.65 23.42 -39.63
C PHE A 381 9.06 24.73 -39.12
N THR A 382 8.57 25.60 -40.00
CA THR A 382 7.99 26.93 -39.68
C THR A 382 8.94 27.96 -39.07
N ARG A 383 10.26 27.74 -39.12
CA ARG A 383 11.30 28.65 -38.61
C ARG A 383 11.65 29.74 -39.63
N PHE A 384 10.67 30.61 -39.91
CA PHE A 384 10.77 31.60 -40.98
C PHE A 384 11.91 32.62 -40.79
N SER A 385 12.09 33.14 -39.58
CA SER A 385 13.19 34.06 -39.24
C SER A 385 14.55 33.44 -39.53
N ASP A 386 14.70 32.17 -39.15
CA ASP A 386 15.98 31.47 -39.18
C ASP A 386 16.33 31.07 -40.63
N SER A 387 15.32 30.72 -41.43
CA SER A 387 15.46 30.54 -42.88
C SER A 387 15.94 31.83 -43.58
N LEU A 388 15.38 32.99 -43.21
CA LEU A 388 15.84 34.28 -43.75
C LEU A 388 17.26 34.63 -43.32
N MET A 389 17.59 34.44 -42.04
CA MET A 389 18.94 34.67 -41.53
C MET A 389 19.97 33.79 -42.24
N MET A 390 19.65 32.50 -42.47
CA MET A 390 20.49 31.61 -43.25
C MET A 390 20.62 32.05 -44.71
N ALA A 391 19.52 32.46 -45.34
CA ALA A 391 19.55 32.91 -46.72
C ALA A 391 20.39 34.19 -46.89
N ASP A 392 20.37 35.09 -45.92
CA ASP A 392 21.25 36.27 -45.89
C ASP A 392 22.71 35.88 -45.66
N GLU A 393 22.98 35.03 -44.66
CA GLU A 393 24.36 34.61 -44.31
C GLU A 393 25.09 33.91 -45.45
N PHE A 394 24.40 32.99 -46.14
CA PHE A 394 24.97 32.23 -47.25
C PHE A 394 24.79 32.89 -48.62
N SER A 395 24.28 34.14 -48.65
CA SER A 395 23.99 34.89 -49.89
C SER A 395 23.02 34.15 -50.85
N LEU A 396 22.04 33.44 -50.29
CA LEU A 396 21.03 32.63 -51.00
C LEU A 396 19.68 33.35 -51.15
N ARG A 397 19.57 34.63 -50.78
CA ARG A 397 18.30 35.38 -50.79
C ARG A 397 17.61 35.44 -52.15
N GLU A 398 18.35 35.65 -53.23
CA GLU A 398 17.77 35.62 -54.58
C GLU A 398 17.27 34.21 -54.96
N ARG A 399 18.01 33.16 -54.56
CA ARG A 399 17.62 31.75 -54.75
C ARG A 399 16.34 31.42 -53.97
N LEU A 400 16.22 31.88 -52.72
CA LEU A 400 15.03 31.74 -51.88
C LEU A 400 13.77 32.31 -52.54
N LEU A 401 13.88 33.50 -53.15
CA LEU A 401 12.75 34.18 -53.77
C LEU A 401 12.30 33.55 -55.10
N SER A 402 13.20 32.85 -55.81
CA SER A 402 12.91 32.30 -57.14
C SER A 402 12.73 30.77 -57.19
N SER A 403 13.01 30.06 -56.09
CA SER A 403 13.10 28.59 -56.09
C SER A 403 11.73 27.91 -55.89
N PRO A 404 11.36 26.97 -56.78
CA PRO A 404 10.24 26.06 -56.57
C PRO A 404 10.40 25.18 -55.31
N GLU A 405 11.62 24.77 -55.00
CA GLU A 405 11.94 23.96 -53.82
C GLU A 405 11.65 24.70 -52.51
N ALA A 406 11.99 26.00 -52.43
CA ALA A 406 11.66 26.83 -51.28
C ALA A 406 10.14 26.99 -51.10
N ARG A 407 9.41 27.14 -52.21
CA ARG A 407 7.94 27.18 -52.19
C ARG A 407 7.37 25.86 -51.68
N GLN A 408 7.88 24.71 -52.12
CA GLN A 408 7.44 23.39 -51.66
C GLN A 408 7.76 23.15 -50.18
N SER A 409 8.95 23.51 -49.71
CA SER A 409 9.33 23.40 -48.30
C SER A 409 8.49 24.29 -47.40
N ALA A 410 8.12 25.49 -47.84
CA ALA A 410 7.19 26.35 -47.11
C ALA A 410 5.78 25.74 -47.04
N LEU A 411 5.30 25.11 -48.11
CA LEU A 411 4.02 24.39 -48.10
C LEU A 411 4.03 23.19 -47.14
N MET A 412 5.13 22.43 -47.09
CA MET A 412 5.32 21.36 -46.09
C MET A 412 5.38 21.94 -44.67
N GLY A 413 6.01 23.10 -44.51
CA GLY A 413 6.01 23.89 -43.28
C GLY A 413 4.62 24.21 -42.78
N MET A 414 3.72 24.65 -43.68
CA MET A 414 2.32 24.86 -43.35
C MET A 414 1.66 23.58 -42.81
N VAL A 415 1.81 22.44 -43.50
CA VAL A 415 1.22 21.17 -43.06
C VAL A 415 1.74 20.79 -41.66
N ASN A 416 3.05 20.90 -41.44
CA ASN A 416 3.68 20.62 -40.15
C ASN A 416 3.26 21.59 -39.04
N ALA A 417 2.98 22.84 -39.38
CA ALA A 417 2.44 23.83 -38.45
C ALA A 417 1.07 23.40 -37.92
N PHE A 418 0.19 23.01 -38.84
CA PHE A 418 -1.14 22.52 -38.52
C PHE A 418 -1.11 21.21 -37.72
N LEU A 419 -0.10 20.37 -37.95
CA LEU A 419 0.10 19.13 -37.19
C LEU A 419 0.54 19.35 -35.74
N ASN A 420 1.44 20.30 -35.48
CA ASN A 420 2.21 20.31 -34.23
C ASN A 420 2.06 21.58 -33.38
N ARG A 421 1.57 22.69 -33.94
CA ARG A 421 1.64 24.02 -33.28
C ARG A 421 0.34 24.83 -33.32
N GLY A 422 -0.74 24.28 -33.86
CA GLY A 422 -2.05 24.93 -33.95
C GLY A 422 -2.24 25.83 -35.18
N GLU A 423 -3.49 26.22 -35.47
CA GLU A 423 -3.86 26.91 -36.71
C GLU A 423 -3.24 28.28 -36.88
N SER A 424 -3.09 29.02 -35.78
CA SER A 424 -2.60 30.41 -35.79
C SER A 424 -1.15 30.49 -36.28
N VAL A 425 -0.31 29.54 -35.88
CA VAL A 425 1.11 29.48 -36.26
C VAL A 425 1.25 29.13 -37.75
N GLY A 426 0.42 28.22 -38.26
CA GLY A 426 0.42 27.84 -39.68
C GLY A 426 -0.04 28.99 -40.58
N ILE A 427 -1.13 29.65 -40.23
CA ILE A 427 -1.67 30.78 -41.00
C ILE A 427 -0.68 31.96 -40.98
N GLU A 428 -0.17 32.34 -39.79
CA GLU A 428 0.81 33.43 -39.65
C GLU A 428 2.10 33.15 -40.43
N PHE A 429 2.59 31.91 -40.43
CA PHE A 429 3.79 31.51 -41.16
C PHE A 429 3.65 31.76 -42.66
N ILE A 430 2.50 31.44 -43.26
CA ILE A 430 2.31 31.59 -44.71
C ILE A 430 2.05 33.04 -45.08
N HIS A 431 1.37 33.82 -44.24
CA HIS A 431 1.27 35.27 -44.45
C HIS A 431 2.67 35.88 -44.58
N LYS A 432 3.57 35.55 -43.65
CA LYS A 432 4.97 36.01 -43.70
C LYS A 432 5.70 35.52 -44.96
N PHE A 433 5.46 34.29 -45.39
CA PHE A 433 6.05 33.76 -46.62
C PHE A 433 5.52 34.42 -47.89
N ALA A 434 4.20 34.66 -48.00
CA ALA A 434 3.56 35.35 -49.12
C ALA A 434 4.07 36.79 -49.27
N ASP A 435 4.18 37.51 -48.15
CA ASP A 435 4.75 38.86 -48.10
C ASP A 435 6.21 38.88 -48.59
N LEU A 436 7.00 37.87 -48.23
CA LEU A 436 8.41 37.77 -48.62
C LEU A 436 8.59 37.56 -50.12
N ILE A 437 7.80 36.68 -50.74
CA ILE A 437 7.86 36.44 -52.19
C ILE A 437 7.13 37.52 -53.00
N GLY A 438 6.55 38.52 -52.33
CA GLY A 438 5.87 39.66 -52.96
C GLY A 438 4.56 39.29 -53.65
N VAL A 439 3.89 38.22 -53.20
CA VAL A 439 2.61 37.77 -53.76
C VAL A 439 1.48 38.16 -52.80
N GLU A 440 0.42 38.78 -53.33
CA GLU A 440 -0.76 39.12 -52.53
C GLU A 440 -1.38 37.86 -51.90
N TRP A 441 -1.64 37.90 -50.58
CA TRP A 441 -2.19 36.77 -49.80
C TRP A 441 -3.35 36.06 -50.50
N LYS A 442 -4.36 36.79 -50.96
CA LYS A 442 -5.54 36.19 -51.60
C LYS A 442 -5.19 35.40 -52.86
N THR A 443 -4.23 35.89 -53.64
CA THR A 443 -3.74 35.21 -54.84
C THR A 443 -2.92 33.97 -54.47
N PHE A 444 -2.12 34.04 -53.41
CA PHE A 444 -1.32 32.91 -52.93
C PHE A 444 -2.19 31.81 -52.29
N ALA A 445 -3.11 32.20 -51.39
CA ALA A 445 -4.06 31.32 -50.70
C ALA A 445 -4.99 30.59 -51.69
N SER A 446 -5.31 31.20 -52.83
CA SER A 446 -6.13 30.57 -53.88
C SER A 446 -5.33 29.63 -54.81
N SER A 447 -4.02 29.50 -54.63
CA SER A 447 -3.23 28.60 -55.48
C SER A 447 -3.49 27.13 -55.14
N GLU A 448 -3.51 26.27 -56.16
CA GLU A 448 -3.84 24.86 -56.02
C GLU A 448 -2.95 24.15 -54.98
N ASP A 449 -1.65 24.44 -54.97
CA ASP A 449 -0.70 23.85 -54.02
C ASP A 449 -1.00 24.25 -52.56
N VAL A 450 -1.37 25.53 -52.33
CA VAL A 450 -1.73 26.03 -50.99
C VAL A 450 -3.07 25.46 -50.55
N GLN A 451 -4.04 25.38 -51.45
CA GLN A 451 -5.35 24.76 -51.20
C GLN A 451 -5.24 23.28 -50.83
N ASN A 452 -4.36 22.54 -51.50
CA ASN A 452 -4.13 21.12 -51.20
C ASN A 452 -3.40 20.92 -49.87
N ALA A 453 -2.38 21.72 -49.58
CA ALA A 453 -1.67 21.60 -48.31
C ALA A 453 -2.51 22.11 -47.11
N ALA A 454 -3.39 23.10 -47.31
CA ALA A 454 -4.41 23.47 -46.34
C ALA A 454 -5.45 22.35 -46.13
N TRP A 455 -5.87 21.67 -47.20
CA TRP A 455 -6.74 20.49 -47.12
C TRP A 455 -6.09 19.35 -46.33
N ASP A 456 -4.83 19.02 -46.60
CA ASP A 456 -4.09 17.97 -45.89
C ASP A 456 -3.94 18.30 -44.40
N GLY A 457 -3.62 19.56 -44.09
CA GLY A 457 -3.59 20.08 -42.72
C GLY A 457 -4.94 19.93 -42.02
N MET A 458 -6.04 20.28 -42.71
CA MET A 458 -7.40 20.14 -42.18
C MET A 458 -7.78 18.66 -41.96
N MET A 459 -7.44 17.75 -42.88
CA MET A 459 -7.68 16.30 -42.70
C MET A 459 -6.91 15.74 -41.52
N CYS A 460 -5.67 16.20 -41.31
CA CYS A 460 -4.90 15.87 -40.12
C CYS A 460 -5.55 16.40 -38.84
N CYS A 461 -6.03 17.65 -38.85
CA CYS A 461 -6.75 18.23 -37.71
C CYS A 461 -8.06 17.46 -37.42
N LEU A 462 -8.75 16.94 -38.44
CA LEU A 462 -9.93 16.06 -38.27
C LEU A 462 -9.58 14.74 -37.60
N ARG A 463 -8.42 14.13 -37.94
CA ARG A 463 -7.93 12.90 -37.32
C ARG A 463 -7.40 13.11 -35.89
N GLN A 464 -6.90 14.31 -35.58
CA GLN A 464 -6.28 14.67 -34.31
C GLN A 464 -7.13 15.55 -33.39
N HIS A 465 -8.32 15.97 -33.83
CA HIS A 465 -9.35 16.67 -33.03
C HIS A 465 -9.13 18.15 -32.73
N TYR A 466 -8.36 18.86 -33.54
CA TYR A 466 -8.20 20.30 -33.38
C TYR A 466 -9.40 21.06 -33.97
N GLN A 467 -10.50 21.12 -33.22
CA GLN A 467 -11.80 21.68 -33.64
C GLN A 467 -11.69 23.12 -34.13
N ASP A 468 -11.06 23.99 -33.34
CA ASP A 468 -10.89 25.40 -33.68
C ASP A 468 -10.00 25.58 -34.92
N SER A 469 -9.02 24.69 -35.09
CA SER A 469 -8.16 24.66 -36.27
C SER A 469 -8.92 24.32 -37.55
N ILE A 470 -9.82 23.34 -37.50
CA ILE A 470 -10.60 22.91 -38.68
C ILE A 470 -11.46 24.07 -39.20
N LEU A 471 -12.17 24.76 -38.31
CA LEU A 471 -13.03 25.89 -38.66
C LEU A 471 -12.21 27.03 -39.27
N THR A 472 -11.10 27.38 -38.61
CA THR A 472 -10.24 28.47 -39.06
C THR A 472 -9.60 28.17 -40.42
N ILE A 473 -9.11 26.93 -40.63
CA ILE A 473 -8.55 26.52 -41.92
C ILE A 473 -9.63 26.49 -43.01
N ALA A 474 -10.83 25.99 -42.69
CA ALA A 474 -11.95 25.94 -43.64
C ALA A 474 -12.40 27.32 -44.10
N ASP A 475 -12.46 28.29 -43.17
CA ASP A 475 -12.85 29.67 -43.47
C ASP A 475 -11.74 30.41 -44.22
N GLU A 476 -10.49 30.37 -43.73
CA GLU A 476 -9.37 31.15 -44.29
C GLU A 476 -9.03 30.70 -45.73
N PHE A 477 -9.11 29.40 -46.00
CA PHE A 477 -8.82 28.83 -47.32
C PHE A 477 -10.08 28.55 -48.16
N SER A 478 -11.27 28.94 -47.68
CA SER A 478 -12.54 28.70 -48.40
C SER A 478 -12.80 27.22 -48.75
N LEU A 479 -12.41 26.29 -47.87
CA LEU A 479 -12.51 24.85 -48.09
C LEU A 479 -13.87 24.25 -47.69
N GLY A 480 -14.82 25.07 -47.21
CA GLY A 480 -16.13 24.60 -46.70
C GLY A 480 -16.93 23.74 -47.69
N GLU A 481 -17.00 24.11 -48.97
CA GLU A 481 -17.73 23.32 -49.98
C GLU A 481 -17.04 21.99 -50.30
N ARG A 482 -15.70 21.97 -50.28
CA ARG A 482 -14.87 20.76 -50.45
C ARG A 482 -15.04 19.83 -49.24
N LEU A 483 -15.14 20.37 -48.02
CA LEU A 483 -15.38 19.62 -46.80
C LEU A 483 -16.74 18.90 -46.83
N LEU A 484 -17.80 19.59 -47.26
CA LEU A 484 -19.16 19.06 -47.35
C LEU A 484 -19.30 17.86 -48.32
N SER A 485 -18.51 17.86 -49.39
CA SER A 485 -18.62 16.91 -50.49
C SER A 485 -17.60 15.77 -50.46
N SER A 486 -16.61 15.81 -49.55
CA SER A 486 -15.49 14.85 -49.55
C SER A 486 -15.76 13.58 -48.73
N PRO A 487 -15.68 12.38 -49.34
CA PRO A 487 -15.65 11.11 -48.63
C PRO A 487 -14.45 10.97 -47.68
N GLU A 488 -13.32 11.57 -48.03
CA GLU A 488 -12.09 11.55 -47.22
C GLU A 488 -12.24 12.32 -45.91
N ALA A 489 -12.97 13.44 -45.94
CA ALA A 489 -13.31 14.20 -44.74
C ALA A 489 -14.21 13.38 -43.80
N ARG A 490 -15.21 12.69 -44.36
CA ARG A 490 -16.08 11.79 -43.59
C ARG A 490 -15.28 10.65 -42.95
N GLN A 491 -14.37 10.02 -43.69
CA GLN A 491 -13.52 8.96 -43.14
C GLN A 491 -12.59 9.47 -42.04
N SER A 492 -12.02 10.66 -42.20
CA SER A 492 -11.12 11.25 -41.20
C SER A 492 -11.86 11.57 -39.89
N VAL A 493 -13.14 11.95 -39.97
CA VAL A 493 -14.01 12.15 -38.80
C VAL A 493 -14.29 10.83 -38.10
N LEU A 494 -14.60 9.76 -38.86
CA LEU A 494 -14.85 8.43 -38.29
C LEU A 494 -13.62 7.88 -37.55
N VAL A 495 -12.43 8.00 -38.14
CA VAL A 495 -11.17 7.62 -37.48
C VAL A 495 -10.95 8.46 -36.21
N GLY A 496 -11.27 9.74 -36.28
CA GLY A 496 -11.26 10.58 -35.08
C GLY A 496 -12.23 10.07 -34.01
N MET A 497 -13.47 9.76 -34.38
CA MET A 497 -14.48 9.27 -33.43
C MET A 497 -14.00 8.01 -32.71
N GLU A 498 -13.44 7.06 -33.46
CA GLU A 498 -12.82 5.85 -32.93
C GLU A 498 -11.72 6.21 -31.92
N ASN A 499 -10.82 7.14 -32.25
CA ASN A 499 -9.74 7.57 -31.36
C ASN A 499 -10.25 8.21 -30.06
N HIS A 500 -11.30 9.03 -30.10
CA HIS A 500 -11.88 9.65 -28.90
C HIS A 500 -12.55 8.63 -27.99
N PHE A 501 -13.29 7.69 -28.56
CA PHE A 501 -13.90 6.62 -27.78
C PHE A 501 -12.84 5.63 -27.27
N TYR A 502 -11.72 5.44 -27.98
CA TYR A 502 -10.66 4.50 -27.60
C TYR A 502 -9.65 5.05 -26.57
N TRP A 503 -8.99 6.19 -26.87
CA TRP A 503 -7.75 6.58 -26.19
C TRP A 503 -7.90 7.57 -25.02
N GLN A 504 -8.98 8.36 -24.97
CA GLN A 504 -9.04 9.49 -24.02
C GLN A 504 -10.02 9.31 -22.87
N GLY A 505 -10.83 8.24 -22.83
CA GLY A 505 -11.86 8.05 -21.79
C GLY A 505 -12.89 9.20 -21.71
N SER A 506 -12.85 10.16 -22.63
CA SER A 506 -13.70 11.35 -22.65
C SER A 506 -14.79 11.19 -23.70
N VAL A 507 -15.77 10.34 -23.37
CA VAL A 507 -16.98 10.16 -24.18
C VAL A 507 -17.68 11.49 -24.45
N SER A 508 -17.64 12.42 -23.49
CA SER A 508 -18.20 13.76 -23.64
C SER A 508 -17.51 14.56 -24.75
N ASN A 509 -16.18 14.54 -24.83
CA ASN A 509 -15.45 15.25 -25.88
C ASN A 509 -15.69 14.61 -27.25
N GLY A 510 -15.78 13.27 -27.31
CA GLY A 510 -16.14 12.55 -28.53
C GLY A 510 -17.52 12.95 -29.04
N ILE A 511 -18.54 12.94 -28.16
CA ILE A 511 -19.90 13.38 -28.52
C ILE A 511 -19.90 14.86 -28.96
N GLU A 512 -19.29 15.75 -28.19
CA GLU A 512 -19.22 17.19 -28.52
C GLU A 512 -18.55 17.46 -29.87
N PHE A 513 -17.44 16.75 -30.17
CA PHE A 513 -16.75 16.84 -31.45
C PHE A 513 -17.68 16.50 -32.62
N ILE A 514 -18.47 15.44 -32.48
CA ILE A 514 -19.37 14.98 -33.54
C ILE A 514 -20.57 15.94 -33.68
N HIS A 515 -21.10 16.49 -32.58
CA HIS A 515 -22.15 17.53 -32.63
C HIS A 515 -21.67 18.76 -33.40
N LYS A 516 -20.48 19.27 -33.06
CA LYS A 516 -19.86 20.41 -33.76
C LYS A 516 -19.55 20.10 -35.22
N PHE A 517 -19.10 18.88 -35.52
CA PHE A 517 -18.85 18.49 -36.91
C PHE A 517 -20.15 18.39 -37.71
N ALA A 518 -21.23 17.83 -37.15
CA ALA A 518 -22.54 17.76 -37.80
C ALA A 518 -23.07 19.17 -38.12
N ASP A 519 -22.94 20.10 -37.16
CA ASP A 519 -23.28 21.51 -37.36
C ASP A 519 -22.44 22.15 -38.47
N LEU A 520 -21.12 21.89 -38.50
CA LEU A 520 -20.20 22.39 -39.52
C LEU A 520 -20.58 21.91 -40.93
N ILE A 521 -20.98 20.64 -41.07
CA ILE A 521 -21.41 20.11 -42.37
C ILE A 521 -22.90 20.38 -42.70
N GLY A 522 -23.60 21.12 -41.85
CA GLY A 522 -25.01 21.47 -42.04
C GLY A 522 -25.95 20.26 -42.08
N VAL A 523 -25.57 19.15 -41.43
CA VAL A 523 -26.39 17.94 -41.32
C VAL A 523 -26.97 17.87 -39.92
N GLU A 524 -28.28 17.59 -39.81
CA GLU A 524 -28.91 17.40 -38.49
C GLU A 524 -28.21 16.26 -37.73
N TRP A 525 -27.75 16.53 -36.50
CA TRP A 525 -27.10 15.58 -35.60
C TRP A 525 -27.69 14.17 -35.67
N LYS A 526 -29.01 14.04 -35.50
CA LYS A 526 -29.69 12.74 -35.47
C LYS A 526 -29.56 11.97 -36.78
N THR A 527 -29.54 12.68 -37.90
CA THR A 527 -29.37 12.10 -39.23
C THR A 527 -27.94 11.60 -39.41
N PHE A 528 -26.95 12.39 -38.97
CA PHE A 528 -25.54 12.00 -39.01
C PHE A 528 -25.23 10.84 -38.07
N ALA A 529 -25.70 10.92 -36.82
CA ALA A 529 -25.57 9.88 -35.80
C ALA A 529 -26.22 8.56 -36.20
N SER A 530 -27.30 8.59 -37.00
CA SER A 530 -27.98 7.38 -37.50
C SER A 530 -27.33 6.76 -38.74
N SER A 531 -26.25 7.36 -39.28
CA SER A 531 -25.54 6.76 -40.41
C SER A 531 -24.81 5.47 -39.99
N GLU A 532 -24.78 4.48 -40.88
CA GLU A 532 -24.20 3.16 -40.59
C GLU A 532 -22.74 3.26 -40.16
N ASP A 533 -21.95 4.10 -40.82
CA ASP A 533 -20.53 4.30 -40.49
C ASP A 533 -20.34 4.88 -39.08
N VAL A 534 -21.14 5.88 -38.71
CA VAL A 534 -21.09 6.50 -37.37
C VAL A 534 -21.56 5.52 -36.29
N GLN A 535 -22.61 4.75 -36.56
CA GLN A 535 -23.11 3.71 -35.67
C GLN A 535 -22.05 2.62 -35.45
N ASN A 536 -21.30 2.24 -36.49
CA ASN A 536 -20.23 1.26 -36.40
C ASN A 536 -19.01 1.80 -35.64
N ALA A 537 -18.58 3.04 -35.91
CA ALA A 537 -17.50 3.68 -35.15
C ALA A 537 -17.85 3.83 -33.66
N ALA A 538 -19.09 4.22 -33.34
CA ALA A 538 -19.58 4.29 -31.97
C ALA A 538 -19.65 2.91 -31.31
N TRP A 539 -20.08 1.88 -32.06
CA TRP A 539 -20.07 0.48 -31.61
C TRP A 539 -18.65 0.00 -31.30
N ASP A 540 -17.69 0.20 -32.20
CA ASP A 540 -16.31 -0.23 -32.03
C ASP A 540 -15.66 0.47 -30.84
N GLY A 541 -15.90 1.78 -30.70
CA GLY A 541 -15.53 2.56 -29.52
C GLY A 541 -16.08 1.95 -28.22
N MET A 542 -17.38 1.62 -28.17
CA MET A 542 -17.99 0.97 -27.01
C MET A 542 -17.38 -0.40 -26.70
N MET A 543 -17.12 -1.21 -27.72
CA MET A 543 -16.56 -2.55 -27.57
C MET A 543 -15.13 -2.52 -27.06
N GLN A 544 -14.33 -1.56 -27.50
CA GLN A 544 -12.98 -1.35 -26.97
C GLN A 544 -13.03 -0.84 -25.53
N ASN A 545 -13.95 0.08 -25.19
CA ASN A 545 -14.20 0.49 -23.81
C ASN A 545 -14.59 -0.67 -22.89
N LEU A 546 -15.31 -1.67 -23.40
CA LEU A 546 -15.63 -2.90 -22.67
C LEU A 546 -14.40 -3.81 -22.49
N LYS A 547 -13.39 -3.74 -23.36
CA LYS A 547 -12.14 -4.52 -23.22
C LYS A 547 -11.16 -3.88 -22.22
N HIS A 548 -11.14 -2.55 -22.11
CA HIS A 548 -10.19 -1.84 -21.25
C HIS A 548 -10.71 -1.64 -19.81
N LEU A 549 -9.83 -1.84 -18.83
CA LEU A 549 -10.09 -1.75 -17.38
C LEU A 549 -10.36 -0.31 -16.88
N ALA A 550 -9.73 0.69 -17.50
CA ALA A 550 -9.76 2.08 -17.04
C ALA A 550 -11.14 2.74 -17.20
N ASN A 551 -11.92 2.33 -18.21
CA ASN A 551 -13.13 3.04 -18.61
C ASN A 551 -14.35 2.58 -17.81
N ASP A 552 -15.23 3.51 -17.42
CA ASP A 552 -16.41 3.18 -16.61
C ASP A 552 -17.60 2.71 -17.48
N LEU A 553 -18.54 1.97 -16.86
CA LEU A 553 -19.76 1.54 -17.55
C LEU A 553 -20.60 2.76 -17.99
N LYS A 554 -20.55 3.85 -17.22
CA LYS A 554 -21.29 5.08 -17.52
C LYS A 554 -20.94 5.65 -18.90
N SER A 555 -19.67 5.62 -19.27
CA SER A 555 -19.17 6.04 -20.58
C SER A 555 -19.78 5.19 -21.70
N ILE A 556 -19.76 3.87 -21.55
CA ILE A 556 -20.37 2.93 -22.50
C ILE A 556 -21.88 3.18 -22.64
N LEU A 557 -22.59 3.39 -21.52
CA LEU A 557 -24.02 3.69 -21.52
C LEU A 557 -24.33 5.04 -22.16
N THR A 558 -23.47 6.03 -21.97
CA THR A 558 -23.63 7.35 -22.59
C THR A 558 -23.53 7.24 -24.12
N ILE A 559 -22.54 6.50 -24.65
CA ILE A 559 -22.47 6.22 -26.10
C ILE A 559 -23.69 5.41 -26.53
N ALA A 560 -24.06 4.37 -25.78
CA ALA A 560 -25.19 3.50 -26.14
C ALA A 560 -26.53 4.24 -26.23
N ASP A 561 -26.78 5.17 -25.31
CA ASP A 561 -27.99 5.98 -25.29
C ASP A 561 -27.95 7.06 -26.39
N GLU A 562 -26.81 7.77 -26.54
CA GLU A 562 -26.66 8.86 -27.52
C GLU A 562 -26.78 8.36 -28.97
N PHE A 563 -26.23 7.18 -29.27
CA PHE A 563 -26.28 6.56 -30.60
C PHE A 563 -27.40 5.52 -30.73
N SER A 564 -28.31 5.38 -29.76
CA SER A 564 -29.40 4.37 -29.81
C SER A 564 -28.92 2.91 -30.00
N LEU A 565 -27.73 2.58 -29.50
CA LEU A 565 -27.08 1.27 -29.59
C LEU A 565 -27.41 0.32 -28.42
N ARG A 566 -28.23 0.74 -27.45
CA ARG A 566 -28.48 -0.02 -26.22
C ARG A 566 -29.05 -1.43 -26.43
N GLU A 567 -30.00 -1.58 -27.35
CA GLU A 567 -30.58 -2.90 -27.65
C GLU A 567 -29.55 -3.81 -28.35
N ARG A 568 -28.75 -3.26 -29.27
CA ARG A 568 -27.62 -3.95 -29.91
C ARG A 568 -26.56 -4.38 -28.87
N LEU A 569 -26.28 -3.53 -27.89
CA LEU A 569 -25.34 -3.81 -26.80
C LEU A 569 -25.77 -5.00 -25.95
N LEU A 570 -27.04 -5.03 -25.54
CA LEU A 570 -27.57 -6.10 -24.68
C LEU A 570 -27.76 -7.43 -25.42
N SER A 571 -28.03 -7.40 -26.73
CA SER A 571 -28.25 -8.58 -27.56
C SER A 571 -26.97 -9.15 -28.19
N SER A 572 -25.85 -8.42 -28.16
CA SER A 572 -24.59 -8.86 -28.75
C SER A 572 -23.85 -9.89 -27.89
N PRO A 573 -23.58 -11.11 -28.41
CA PRO A 573 -22.76 -12.10 -27.72
C PRO A 573 -21.34 -11.60 -27.43
N GLU A 574 -20.76 -10.82 -28.35
CA GLU A 574 -19.41 -10.27 -28.19
C GLU A 574 -19.38 -9.24 -27.05
N ALA A 575 -20.38 -8.36 -26.96
CA ALA A 575 -20.47 -7.38 -25.87
C ALA A 575 -20.64 -8.09 -24.52
N ARG A 576 -21.47 -9.13 -24.48
CA ARG A 576 -21.67 -9.96 -23.30
C ARG A 576 -20.37 -10.65 -22.86
N GLN A 577 -19.58 -11.18 -23.80
CA GLN A 577 -18.28 -11.78 -23.50
C GLN A 577 -17.24 -10.76 -23.00
N ASN A 578 -17.16 -9.58 -23.62
CA ASN A 578 -16.25 -8.53 -23.15
C ASN A 578 -16.66 -8.01 -21.76
N ALA A 579 -17.96 -7.85 -21.52
CA ALA A 579 -18.49 -7.49 -20.20
C ALA A 579 -18.18 -8.57 -19.14
N LEU A 580 -18.26 -9.85 -19.51
CA LEU A 580 -17.85 -10.96 -18.64
C LEU A 580 -16.36 -10.89 -18.29
N ASN A 581 -15.49 -10.72 -19.28
CA ASN A 581 -14.05 -10.56 -19.06
C ASN A 581 -13.74 -9.34 -18.16
N LYS A 582 -14.43 -8.21 -18.38
CA LYS A 582 -14.27 -7.01 -17.56
C LYS A 582 -14.78 -7.18 -16.14
N ALA A 583 -15.85 -7.94 -15.93
CA ALA A 583 -16.31 -8.31 -14.59
C ALA A 583 -15.22 -9.11 -13.84
N PHE A 584 -14.56 -10.07 -14.49
CA PHE A 584 -13.43 -10.80 -13.89
C PHE A 584 -12.26 -9.89 -13.52
N LEU A 585 -11.89 -8.97 -14.42
CA LEU A 585 -10.84 -8.00 -14.13
C LEU A 585 -11.21 -7.07 -12.96
N CYS A 586 -12.50 -6.71 -12.83
CA CYS A 586 -12.98 -5.93 -11.69
C CYS A 586 -12.98 -6.74 -10.39
N LEU A 587 -13.30 -8.03 -10.42
CA LEU A 587 -13.20 -8.91 -9.25
C LEU A 587 -11.75 -9.06 -8.78
N ARG A 588 -10.81 -9.35 -9.70
CA ARG A 588 -9.38 -9.47 -9.40
C ARG A 588 -8.74 -8.20 -8.83
N SER A 589 -9.27 -7.03 -9.20
CA SER A 589 -8.82 -5.73 -8.68
C SER A 589 -9.66 -5.23 -7.49
N PHE A 590 -10.51 -6.09 -6.90
CA PHE A 590 -11.42 -5.75 -5.80
C PHE A 590 -12.34 -4.53 -6.06
N SER A 591 -12.54 -4.17 -7.34
CA SER A 591 -13.39 -3.08 -7.81
C SER A 591 -14.87 -3.52 -7.87
N TYR A 592 -15.38 -4.04 -6.75
CA TYR A 592 -16.68 -4.74 -6.69
C TYR A 592 -17.87 -3.87 -7.13
N LYS A 593 -17.85 -2.55 -6.91
CA LYS A 593 -18.92 -1.65 -7.38
C LYS A 593 -18.99 -1.61 -8.91
N LYS A 594 -17.84 -1.46 -9.58
CA LYS A 594 -17.75 -1.52 -11.06
C LYS A 594 -18.19 -2.89 -11.57
N CYS A 595 -17.79 -3.96 -10.88
CA CYS A 595 -18.25 -5.32 -11.19
C CYS A 595 -19.78 -5.42 -11.10
N LEU A 596 -20.40 -4.92 -10.02
CA LEU A 596 -21.85 -4.96 -9.83
C LEU A 596 -22.59 -4.16 -10.90
N ASP A 597 -22.08 -2.98 -11.25
CA ASP A 597 -22.66 -2.17 -12.32
C ASP A 597 -22.71 -2.97 -13.63
N ILE A 598 -21.60 -3.65 -13.99
CA ILE A 598 -21.50 -4.47 -15.20
C ILE A 598 -22.40 -5.71 -15.11
N VAL A 599 -22.30 -6.48 -14.02
CA VAL A 599 -23.02 -7.74 -13.80
C VAL A 599 -24.53 -7.51 -13.79
N ASN A 600 -25.00 -6.45 -13.15
CA ASN A 600 -26.42 -6.12 -13.11
C ASN A 600 -26.93 -5.61 -14.46
N PHE A 601 -26.13 -4.80 -15.18
CA PHE A 601 -26.54 -4.27 -16.48
C PHE A 601 -26.65 -5.35 -17.56
N PHE A 602 -25.69 -6.27 -17.63
CA PHE A 602 -25.70 -7.38 -18.60
C PHE A 602 -26.36 -8.66 -18.08
N GLU A 603 -26.85 -8.67 -16.84
CA GLU A 603 -27.40 -9.85 -16.16
C GLU A 603 -26.42 -11.05 -16.13
N LEU A 604 -25.13 -10.80 -15.87
CA LEU A 604 -24.04 -11.80 -15.99
C LEU A 604 -23.84 -12.69 -14.76
N GLY A 605 -24.66 -12.54 -13.72
CA GLY A 605 -24.38 -13.14 -12.41
C GLY A 605 -24.26 -14.66 -12.43
N GLN A 606 -24.96 -15.34 -13.34
CA GLN A 606 -24.85 -16.79 -13.52
C GLN A 606 -23.61 -17.18 -14.34
N GLU A 607 -23.28 -16.44 -15.40
CA GLU A 607 -22.13 -16.74 -16.26
C GLU A 607 -20.80 -16.51 -15.52
N VAL A 608 -20.71 -15.46 -14.70
CA VAL A 608 -19.53 -15.22 -13.87
C VAL A 608 -19.27 -16.42 -12.97
N VAL A 609 -20.28 -16.89 -12.24
CA VAL A 609 -20.13 -18.03 -11.32
C VAL A 609 -19.86 -19.34 -12.05
N SER A 610 -20.47 -19.55 -13.23
CA SER A 610 -20.31 -20.80 -13.99
C SER A 610 -18.98 -20.91 -14.74
N THR A 611 -18.22 -19.82 -14.85
CA THR A 611 -16.89 -19.83 -15.47
C THR A 611 -15.88 -20.43 -14.49
N LYS A 612 -14.91 -21.22 -14.97
CA LYS A 612 -13.86 -21.84 -14.14
C LYS A 612 -13.14 -20.77 -13.30
N GLY A 613 -13.11 -20.96 -11.97
CA GLY A 613 -12.53 -20.03 -10.99
C GLY A 613 -13.36 -18.78 -10.70
N GLY A 614 -14.55 -18.62 -11.32
CA GLY A 614 -15.37 -17.45 -11.14
C GLY A 614 -16.18 -17.43 -9.85
N GLU A 615 -16.61 -18.61 -9.37
CA GLU A 615 -17.15 -18.76 -8.02
C GLU A 615 -16.14 -18.30 -6.97
N ASP A 616 -14.89 -18.76 -7.07
CA ASP A 616 -13.82 -18.43 -6.12
C ASP A 616 -13.53 -16.93 -6.06
N LEU A 617 -13.41 -16.27 -7.21
CA LEU A 617 -13.21 -14.81 -7.28
C LEU A 617 -14.39 -14.02 -6.66
N VAL A 618 -15.62 -14.48 -6.88
CA VAL A 618 -16.80 -13.84 -6.26
C VAL A 618 -16.77 -14.04 -4.75
N LEU A 619 -16.41 -15.23 -4.27
CA LEU A 619 -16.32 -15.52 -2.84
C LEU A 619 -15.17 -14.73 -2.18
N GLU A 620 -14.02 -14.60 -2.83
CA GLU A 620 -12.89 -13.82 -2.35
C GLU A 620 -13.29 -12.36 -2.12
N VAL A 621 -13.96 -11.74 -3.11
CA VAL A 621 -14.47 -10.37 -2.99
C VAL A 621 -15.59 -10.28 -1.94
N PHE A 622 -16.46 -11.28 -1.83
CA PHE A 622 -17.48 -11.34 -0.80
C PHE A 622 -16.87 -11.36 0.61
N PHE A 623 -15.84 -12.17 0.84
CA PHE A 623 -15.12 -12.23 2.10
C PHE A 623 -14.31 -10.97 2.38
N TYR A 624 -13.74 -10.35 1.35
CA TYR A 624 -13.11 -9.04 1.47
C TYR A 624 -14.11 -7.98 1.97
N ILE A 625 -15.33 -7.93 1.41
CA ILE A 625 -16.38 -7.01 1.84
C ILE A 625 -16.86 -7.35 3.27
N LEU A 626 -16.96 -8.63 3.63
CA LEU A 626 -17.34 -9.05 4.98
C LEU A 626 -16.31 -8.65 6.04
N ARG A 627 -15.01 -8.78 5.76
CA ARG A 627 -13.93 -8.36 6.66
C ARG A 627 -13.96 -6.85 6.95
N ALA A 628 -14.47 -6.05 6.01
CA ALA A 628 -14.73 -4.62 6.23
C ALA A 628 -15.98 -4.32 7.10
N ASP A 629 -16.54 -5.34 7.78
CA ASP A 629 -17.71 -5.30 8.67
C ASP A 629 -19.00 -4.75 8.03
N ASP A 630 -19.16 -4.92 6.71
CA ASP A 630 -20.35 -4.46 5.97
C ASP A 630 -21.17 -5.62 5.40
N VAL A 631 -21.87 -6.34 6.30
CA VAL A 631 -22.79 -7.43 5.95
C VAL A 631 -23.84 -7.00 4.92
N SER A 632 -24.30 -5.75 4.98
CA SER A 632 -25.30 -5.24 4.05
C SER A 632 -24.73 -5.14 2.64
N LYS A 633 -23.51 -4.62 2.49
CA LYS A 633 -22.82 -4.58 1.19
C LYS A 633 -22.46 -5.97 0.70
N ALA A 634 -21.94 -6.84 1.56
CA ALA A 634 -21.61 -8.21 1.19
C ALA A 634 -22.86 -8.98 0.72
N SER A 635 -23.97 -8.84 1.46
CA SER A 635 -25.26 -9.41 1.07
C SER A 635 -25.80 -8.82 -0.23
N SER A 636 -25.65 -7.50 -0.44
CA SER A 636 -26.06 -6.85 -1.69
C SER A 636 -25.20 -7.33 -2.87
N PHE A 637 -23.89 -7.43 -2.68
CA PHE A 637 -22.93 -7.87 -3.69
C PHE A 637 -23.24 -9.31 -4.13
N ILE A 638 -23.34 -10.23 -3.17
CA ILE A 638 -23.55 -11.64 -3.46
C ILE A 638 -24.96 -11.93 -4.04
N SER A 639 -25.93 -11.06 -3.77
CA SER A 639 -27.29 -11.19 -4.33
C SER A 639 -27.35 -11.01 -5.85
N SER A 640 -26.37 -10.32 -6.44
CA SER A 640 -26.22 -10.21 -7.90
C SER A 640 -25.73 -11.52 -8.54
N PHE A 641 -25.20 -12.46 -7.75
CA PHE A 641 -24.71 -13.77 -8.19
C PHE A 641 -25.68 -14.87 -7.76
N LYS A 642 -26.79 -15.01 -8.51
CA LYS A 642 -27.94 -15.89 -8.18
C LYS A 642 -27.56 -17.30 -7.67
N PRO A 643 -26.59 -18.03 -8.25
CA PRO A 643 -26.24 -19.36 -7.75
C PRO A 643 -25.71 -19.35 -6.30
N LEU A 644 -25.04 -18.27 -5.89
CA LEU A 644 -24.44 -18.12 -4.57
C LEU A 644 -25.37 -17.42 -3.58
N ALA A 645 -26.37 -16.68 -4.05
CA ALA A 645 -27.21 -15.83 -3.20
C ALA A 645 -27.94 -16.59 -2.08
N SER A 646 -28.47 -17.79 -2.34
CA SER A 646 -29.17 -18.60 -1.33
C SER A 646 -28.21 -19.17 -0.29
N ARG A 647 -27.09 -19.75 -0.73
CA ARG A 647 -26.02 -20.28 0.13
C ARG A 647 -25.40 -19.19 0.99
N SER A 648 -25.15 -18.01 0.41
CA SER A 648 -24.59 -16.86 1.12
C SER A 648 -25.55 -16.27 2.14
N LYS A 649 -26.84 -16.21 1.83
CA LYS A 649 -27.84 -15.83 2.83
C LYS A 649 -27.89 -16.81 4.00
N ARG A 650 -27.72 -18.11 3.74
CA ARG A 650 -27.64 -19.15 4.78
C ARG A 650 -26.35 -18.99 5.60
N PHE A 651 -25.21 -18.84 4.94
CA PHE A 651 -23.92 -18.56 5.55
C PHE A 651 -23.98 -17.37 6.50
N LEU A 652 -24.50 -16.22 6.02
CA LEU A 652 -24.66 -15.01 6.83
C LEU A 652 -25.66 -15.19 7.97
N ARG A 653 -26.61 -16.12 7.88
CA ARG A 653 -27.53 -16.41 8.98
C ARG A 653 -26.89 -17.28 10.07
N ILE A 654 -26.01 -18.20 9.70
CA ILE A 654 -25.30 -19.08 10.64
C ILE A 654 -24.16 -18.31 11.31
N PHE A 655 -23.31 -17.68 10.50
CA PHE A 655 -22.06 -17.10 10.95
C PHE A 655 -22.10 -15.56 11.07
N GLY A 656 -23.07 -14.88 10.45
CA GLY A 656 -23.11 -13.41 10.48
C GLY A 656 -21.94 -12.77 9.72
N ASN A 657 -21.47 -11.62 10.22
CA ASN A 657 -20.19 -11.02 9.81
C ASN A 657 -18.97 -11.81 10.27
N LEU A 658 -19.15 -12.78 11.16
CA LEU A 658 -18.07 -13.57 11.77
C LEU A 658 -17.65 -14.76 10.89
N GLY A 659 -18.33 -14.95 9.76
CA GLY A 659 -18.05 -16.03 8.83
C GLY A 659 -16.72 -15.82 8.10
N LEU A 660 -15.99 -16.92 7.91
CA LEU A 660 -14.72 -16.97 7.19
C LEU A 660 -14.85 -17.95 6.02
N GLN A 661 -13.86 -17.97 5.12
CA GLN A 661 -13.82 -18.90 3.98
C GLN A 661 -13.91 -20.36 4.44
N ILE A 662 -13.25 -20.74 5.54
CA ILE A 662 -13.33 -22.11 6.08
C ILE A 662 -14.78 -22.51 6.44
N HIS A 663 -15.57 -21.58 7.00
CA HIS A 663 -16.98 -21.81 7.30
C HIS A 663 -17.83 -21.99 6.04
N TRP A 664 -17.42 -21.38 4.93
CA TRP A 664 -18.08 -21.53 3.64
C TRP A 664 -17.78 -22.91 3.05
N ASN A 665 -16.51 -23.31 3.08
CA ASN A 665 -16.08 -24.63 2.61
C ASN A 665 -16.83 -25.73 3.38
N ILE A 666 -16.99 -25.59 4.70
CA ILE A 666 -17.79 -26.53 5.50
C ILE A 666 -19.26 -26.60 5.05
N LEU A 667 -19.88 -25.45 4.73
CA LEU A 667 -21.23 -25.48 4.17
C LEU A 667 -21.27 -26.17 2.82
N GLN A 668 -20.25 -25.93 1.99
CA GLN A 668 -20.13 -26.51 0.67
C GLN A 668 -19.94 -28.04 0.75
N ASP A 669 -19.07 -28.52 1.63
CA ASP A 669 -18.86 -29.94 1.93
C ASP A 669 -20.18 -30.61 2.32
N ILE A 670 -20.94 -30.00 3.25
CA ILE A 670 -22.23 -30.53 3.67
C ILE A 670 -23.20 -30.57 2.48
N TYR A 671 -23.24 -29.53 1.64
CA TYR A 671 -24.06 -29.52 0.44
C TYR A 671 -23.67 -30.62 -0.55
N ASP A 672 -22.38 -30.90 -0.67
CA ASP A 672 -21.80 -31.85 -1.62
C ASP A 672 -21.81 -33.29 -1.10
N GLY A 673 -22.27 -33.52 0.12
CA GLY A 673 -22.44 -34.86 0.68
C GLY A 673 -21.37 -35.29 1.68
N VAL A 674 -20.48 -34.39 2.07
CA VAL A 674 -19.34 -34.65 2.95
C VAL A 674 -19.62 -34.08 4.34
N ILE A 675 -19.42 -34.91 5.37
CA ILE A 675 -19.50 -34.50 6.78
C ILE A 675 -18.18 -34.93 7.43
N SER A 676 -17.33 -33.97 7.79
CA SER A 676 -16.10 -34.26 8.54
C SER A 676 -16.41 -34.64 9.99
N SER A 677 -15.42 -35.23 10.68
CA SER A 677 -15.52 -35.52 12.13
C SER A 677 -15.88 -34.27 12.92
N ASP A 678 -15.24 -33.14 12.63
CA ASP A 678 -15.45 -31.87 13.34
C ASP A 678 -16.87 -31.34 13.15
N VAL A 679 -17.44 -31.51 11.94
CA VAL A 679 -18.84 -31.15 11.64
C VAL A 679 -19.81 -32.11 12.35
N ALA A 680 -19.48 -33.40 12.41
CA ALA A 680 -20.28 -34.40 13.11
C ALA A 680 -20.33 -34.16 14.63
N GLU A 681 -19.23 -33.71 15.24
CA GLU A 681 -19.18 -33.31 16.66
C GLU A 681 -20.12 -32.15 16.99
N LEU A 682 -20.32 -31.25 16.03
CA LEU A 682 -21.33 -30.19 16.12
C LEU A 682 -22.76 -30.73 16.07
N GLY A 683 -22.97 -32.04 15.91
CA GLY A 683 -24.27 -32.68 15.90
C GLY A 683 -24.94 -32.67 14.54
N VAL A 684 -24.17 -32.50 13.46
CA VAL A 684 -24.64 -32.65 12.08
C VAL A 684 -24.49 -34.11 11.68
N SER A 685 -25.57 -34.72 11.20
CA SER A 685 -25.63 -36.14 10.84
C SER A 685 -26.18 -36.38 9.44
N ARG A 686 -26.81 -35.36 8.85
CA ARG A 686 -27.37 -35.40 7.50
C ARG A 686 -26.54 -34.54 6.55
N VAL A 687 -26.62 -34.86 5.26
CA VAL A 687 -26.01 -34.09 4.17
C VAL A 687 -27.04 -33.16 3.50
N GLY A 688 -26.56 -32.32 2.58
CA GLY A 688 -27.37 -31.39 1.82
C GLY A 688 -28.03 -30.31 2.69
N GLU A 689 -29.17 -29.81 2.22
CA GLU A 689 -29.93 -28.76 2.92
C GLU A 689 -30.34 -29.15 4.36
N SER A 690 -30.57 -30.45 4.60
CA SER A 690 -30.88 -30.96 5.95
C SER A 690 -29.69 -30.89 6.90
N GLY A 691 -28.48 -31.21 6.41
CA GLY A 691 -27.25 -31.07 7.19
C GLY A 691 -26.95 -29.62 7.56
N VAL A 692 -27.13 -28.71 6.60
CA VAL A 692 -26.94 -27.28 6.83
C VAL A 692 -27.95 -26.73 7.85
N LEU A 693 -29.19 -27.24 7.87
CA LEU A 693 -30.16 -26.91 8.92
C LEU A 693 -29.70 -27.39 10.30
N GLU A 694 -29.14 -28.59 10.40
CA GLU A 694 -28.59 -29.12 11.66
C GLU A 694 -27.41 -28.28 12.15
N LEU A 695 -26.52 -27.87 11.23
CA LEU A 695 -25.40 -27.00 11.54
C LEU A 695 -25.90 -25.66 12.08
N GLU A 696 -26.85 -25.04 11.39
CA GLU A 696 -27.47 -23.78 11.80
C GLU A 696 -28.09 -23.87 13.19
N ASP A 697 -28.91 -24.89 13.45
CA ASP A 697 -29.56 -25.08 14.73
C ASP A 697 -28.54 -25.36 15.84
N SER A 698 -27.45 -26.06 15.52
CA SER A 698 -26.37 -26.29 16.46
C SER A 698 -25.65 -25.00 16.82
N PHE A 699 -25.14 -24.25 15.84
CA PHE A 699 -24.49 -22.97 16.07
C PHE A 699 -25.37 -22.00 16.86
N ARG A 700 -26.66 -21.91 16.51
CA ARG A 700 -27.62 -21.07 17.23
C ARG A 700 -27.74 -21.50 18.70
N ARG A 701 -27.93 -22.80 18.95
CA ARG A 701 -28.07 -23.36 20.29
C ARG A 701 -26.82 -23.14 21.12
N GLU A 702 -25.65 -23.43 20.56
CA GLU A 702 -24.39 -23.37 21.31
C GLU A 702 -23.90 -21.93 21.51
N LYS A 703 -24.13 -21.01 20.56
CA LYS A 703 -23.98 -19.57 20.76
C LYS A 703 -24.82 -19.09 21.95
N HIS A 704 -26.09 -19.47 21.99
CA HIS A 704 -26.99 -19.10 23.08
C HIS A 704 -26.53 -19.67 24.42
N ASN A 705 -26.11 -20.94 24.43
CA ASN A 705 -25.57 -21.59 25.63
C ASN A 705 -24.30 -20.88 26.11
N PHE A 706 -23.36 -20.56 25.22
CA PHE A 706 -22.11 -19.88 25.56
C PHE A 706 -22.36 -18.51 26.21
N LEU A 707 -23.29 -17.74 25.63
CA LEU A 707 -23.61 -16.39 26.10
C LEU A 707 -24.41 -16.36 27.40
N LYS A 708 -25.24 -17.37 27.69
CA LYS A 708 -26.18 -17.34 28.84
C LYS A 708 -25.86 -18.29 29.98
N LYS A 709 -25.18 -19.41 29.72
CA LYS A 709 -24.89 -20.43 30.73
C LYS A 709 -23.48 -20.27 31.30
N ASP A 710 -23.29 -20.88 32.46
CA ASP A 710 -21.97 -21.10 33.03
C ASP A 710 -21.31 -22.28 32.29
N ILE A 711 -20.21 -21.99 31.57
CA ILE A 711 -19.46 -22.97 30.77
C ILE A 711 -18.94 -24.09 31.67
N SER A 712 -18.62 -23.80 32.93
CA SER A 712 -18.13 -24.80 33.88
C SER A 712 -19.15 -25.90 34.18
N SER A 713 -20.44 -25.65 33.91
CA SER A 713 -21.55 -26.58 34.15
C SER A 713 -22.06 -27.30 32.89
N ASP A 714 -21.62 -26.90 31.69
CA ASP A 714 -22.12 -27.44 30.42
C ASP A 714 -21.05 -28.35 29.77
N GLU A 715 -21.17 -29.67 29.98
CA GLU A 715 -20.22 -30.66 29.47
C GLU A 715 -20.08 -30.64 27.94
N ARG A 716 -21.15 -30.28 27.22
CA ARG A 716 -21.09 -30.19 25.75
C ARG A 716 -20.25 -29.00 25.32
N LEU A 717 -20.45 -27.83 25.92
CA LEU A 717 -19.66 -26.64 25.59
C LEU A 717 -18.17 -26.84 25.90
N LYS A 718 -17.81 -27.56 26.96
CA LYS A 718 -16.39 -27.85 27.28
C LYS A 718 -15.66 -28.58 26.16
N VAL A 719 -16.36 -29.50 25.49
CA VAL A 719 -15.84 -30.22 24.32
C VAL A 719 -15.83 -29.30 23.10
N LEU A 720 -16.96 -28.63 22.82
CA LEU A 720 -17.10 -27.83 21.60
C LEU A 720 -16.20 -26.61 21.53
N ILE A 721 -15.78 -26.02 22.65
CA ILE A 721 -14.85 -24.88 22.64
C ILE A 721 -13.49 -25.23 22.02
N LYS A 722 -13.13 -26.52 21.98
CA LYS A 722 -11.94 -27.05 21.32
C LYS A 722 -12.15 -27.48 19.87
N ASN A 723 -13.40 -27.64 19.45
CA ASN A 723 -13.71 -28.00 18.08
C ASN A 723 -13.25 -26.85 17.15
N PRO A 724 -12.39 -27.10 16.14
CA PRO A 724 -11.76 -26.03 15.35
C PRO A 724 -12.77 -25.08 14.70
N ILE A 725 -13.88 -25.64 14.21
CA ILE A 725 -14.95 -24.90 13.52
C ILE A 725 -15.68 -23.99 14.50
N PHE A 726 -16.05 -24.51 15.67
CA PHE A 726 -16.75 -23.71 16.68
C PHE A 726 -15.83 -22.71 17.40
N ARG A 727 -14.54 -23.05 17.57
CA ARG A 727 -13.51 -22.18 18.12
C ARG A 727 -13.41 -20.87 17.34
N ILE A 728 -13.23 -20.96 16.03
CA ILE A 728 -13.10 -19.78 15.16
C ILE A 728 -14.33 -18.88 15.30
N PHE A 729 -15.53 -19.47 15.31
CA PHE A 729 -16.75 -18.74 15.54
C PHE A 729 -16.81 -18.06 16.92
N LEU A 730 -16.38 -18.74 17.99
CA LEU A 730 -16.33 -18.17 19.34
C LEU A 730 -15.31 -17.04 19.46
N GLN A 731 -14.13 -17.19 18.86
CA GLN A 731 -13.12 -16.14 18.79
C GLN A 731 -13.72 -14.88 18.16
N SER A 732 -14.39 -15.02 17.01
CA SER A 732 -15.07 -13.89 16.37
C SER A 732 -16.23 -13.35 17.22
N LEU A 733 -17.06 -14.20 17.83
CA LEU A 733 -18.19 -13.79 18.69
C LEU A 733 -17.73 -12.98 19.90
N THR A 734 -16.58 -13.35 20.45
CA THR A 734 -15.96 -12.72 21.63
C THR A 734 -15.00 -11.61 21.26
N ARG A 735 -14.81 -11.34 19.96
CA ARG A 735 -13.83 -10.39 19.42
C ARG A 735 -12.41 -10.71 19.88
N PHE A 736 -12.10 -11.99 20.08
CA PHE A 736 -10.79 -12.45 20.50
C PHE A 736 -9.72 -12.02 19.49
N ASN A 737 -9.97 -12.16 18.19
CA ASN A 737 -9.03 -11.77 17.13
C ASN A 737 -9.12 -10.28 16.76
N ASP A 738 -10.29 -9.64 16.93
CA ASP A 738 -10.55 -8.26 16.51
C ASP A 738 -10.30 -7.21 17.60
N SER A 739 -10.03 -7.64 18.83
CA SER A 739 -9.74 -6.73 19.94
C SER A 739 -8.42 -6.00 19.68
N GLU A 740 -8.37 -4.68 19.90
CA GLU A 740 -7.12 -3.91 19.82
C GLU A 740 -6.13 -4.31 20.93
N TYR A 741 -6.64 -5.00 21.94
CA TYR A 741 -5.89 -5.44 23.10
C TYR A 741 -5.80 -6.96 23.16
N GLY A 742 -4.61 -7.44 23.49
CA GLY A 742 -4.37 -8.86 23.79
C GLY A 742 -3.35 -9.49 22.83
N ARG A 743 -3.27 -10.81 22.90
CA ARG A 743 -2.70 -11.71 21.91
C ARG A 743 -3.88 -12.42 21.25
N HIS A 744 -3.72 -12.76 19.98
CA HIS A 744 -4.81 -13.03 19.04
C HIS A 744 -4.61 -14.30 18.22
N ASP A 745 -3.80 -15.23 18.71
CA ASP A 745 -3.49 -16.48 18.00
C ASP A 745 -4.20 -17.70 18.63
N ASP A 746 -4.33 -18.75 17.83
CA ASP A 746 -4.98 -20.00 18.20
C ASP A 746 -4.25 -20.72 19.35
N VAL A 747 -2.91 -20.61 19.41
CA VAL A 747 -2.11 -21.23 20.47
C VAL A 747 -2.44 -20.62 21.83
N ILE A 748 -2.64 -19.30 21.90
CA ILE A 748 -3.03 -18.60 23.11
C ILE A 748 -4.46 -18.97 23.51
N TRP A 749 -5.39 -19.05 22.55
CA TRP A 749 -6.75 -19.52 22.84
C TRP A 749 -6.74 -20.93 23.42
N ASP A 750 -6.10 -21.88 22.75
CA ASP A 750 -6.04 -23.28 23.17
C ASP A 750 -5.35 -23.41 24.53
N SER A 751 -4.22 -22.70 24.74
CA SER A 751 -3.54 -22.68 26.04
C SER A 751 -4.44 -22.09 27.15
N MET A 752 -5.26 -21.10 26.86
CA MET A 752 -6.16 -20.48 27.83
C MET A 752 -7.30 -21.43 28.19
N VAL A 753 -7.92 -22.07 27.19
CA VAL A 753 -8.97 -23.09 27.37
C VAL A 753 -8.44 -24.28 28.15
N ASP A 754 -7.24 -24.77 27.84
CA ASP A 754 -6.60 -25.86 28.54
C ASP A 754 -6.25 -25.52 29.98
N ASP A 755 -5.71 -24.32 30.23
CA ASP A 755 -5.43 -23.87 31.58
C ASP A 755 -6.72 -23.72 32.41
N PHE A 756 -7.77 -23.14 31.81
CA PHE A 756 -9.09 -23.03 32.41
C PHE A 756 -9.66 -24.41 32.78
N ASN A 757 -9.72 -25.34 31.81
CA ASN A 757 -10.26 -26.69 32.02
C ASN A 757 -9.46 -27.45 33.08
N ARG A 758 -8.13 -27.39 33.03
CA ARG A 758 -7.24 -28.00 34.03
C ARG A 758 -7.55 -27.49 35.44
N ARG A 759 -7.70 -26.17 35.61
CA ARG A 759 -8.01 -25.57 36.92
C ARG A 759 -9.42 -25.92 37.40
N LEU A 760 -10.37 -25.96 36.48
CA LEU A 760 -11.74 -26.37 36.77
C LEU A 760 -11.77 -27.81 37.30
N HIS A 761 -11.12 -28.75 36.60
CA HIS A 761 -11.02 -30.15 37.03
C HIS A 761 -10.25 -30.31 38.34
N ALA A 762 -9.23 -29.49 38.58
CA ALA A 762 -8.49 -29.48 39.84
C ALA A 762 -9.24 -28.83 41.01
N GLY A 763 -10.46 -28.31 40.80
CA GLY A 763 -11.23 -27.60 41.84
C GLY A 763 -10.58 -26.30 42.31
N GLN A 764 -9.71 -25.70 41.50
CA GLN A 764 -8.95 -24.49 41.83
C GLN A 764 -9.76 -23.21 41.55
N LEU A 765 -10.83 -23.30 40.77
CA LEU A 765 -11.71 -22.19 40.45
C LEU A 765 -12.86 -22.12 41.44
N LYS A 766 -13.07 -20.96 42.06
CA LYS A 766 -14.28 -20.70 42.86
C LYS A 766 -15.49 -20.60 41.94
N PRO A 767 -16.64 -21.20 42.29
CA PRO A 767 -17.86 -21.06 41.50
C PRO A 767 -18.40 -19.62 41.57
N LEU A 768 -19.23 -19.25 40.60
CA LEU A 768 -20.01 -18.02 40.65
C LEU A 768 -20.96 -18.06 41.87
N PRO A 769 -21.01 -17.03 42.74
CA PRO A 769 -21.95 -17.02 43.85
C PRO A 769 -23.41 -17.02 43.35
N VAL A 770 -24.28 -17.75 44.04
CA VAL A 770 -25.68 -18.00 43.61
C VAL A 770 -26.53 -16.74 43.48
N GLU A 771 -26.14 -15.64 44.13
CA GLU A 771 -26.82 -14.35 44.04
C GLU A 771 -26.61 -13.65 42.69
N TYR A 772 -25.57 -14.02 41.94
CA TYR A 772 -25.24 -13.42 40.64
C TYR A 772 -26.07 -14.07 39.53
N VAL A 773 -27.33 -13.66 39.44
CA VAL A 773 -28.26 -14.12 38.40
C VAL A 773 -28.26 -13.19 37.19
N PRO A 774 -28.38 -13.70 35.95
CA PRO A 774 -28.53 -12.87 34.75
C PRO A 774 -29.70 -11.89 34.85
N SER A 775 -29.57 -10.70 34.23
CA SER A 775 -30.61 -9.66 34.31
C SER A 775 -31.90 -9.96 33.56
N GLY A 776 -31.89 -10.95 32.67
CA GLY A 776 -32.91 -11.07 31.62
C GLY A 776 -32.83 -9.89 30.63
N LYS A 777 -33.88 -9.74 29.82
CA LYS A 777 -33.98 -8.69 28.80
C LYS A 777 -34.34 -7.34 29.43
N LEU A 778 -33.47 -6.34 29.26
CA LEU A 778 -33.66 -4.95 29.71
C LEU A 778 -33.72 -4.01 28.50
N GLU A 779 -34.58 -3.00 28.56
CA GLU A 779 -34.72 -2.00 27.50
C GLU A 779 -33.87 -0.77 27.79
N ILE A 780 -32.96 -0.44 26.87
CA ILE A 780 -32.06 0.71 26.93
C ILE A 780 -32.50 1.73 25.87
N LYS A 781 -32.61 3.01 26.23
CA LYS A 781 -33.00 4.05 25.27
C LYS A 781 -31.94 4.21 24.18
N LYS A 782 -32.38 4.33 22.91
CA LYS A 782 -31.52 4.67 21.77
C LYS A 782 -31.43 6.18 21.58
N ILE A 783 -30.24 6.66 21.29
CA ILE A 783 -30.01 8.02 20.80
C ILE A 783 -30.17 8.06 19.28
N GLY A 784 -30.68 9.17 18.74
CA GLY A 784 -30.93 9.28 17.30
C GLY A 784 -29.61 9.37 16.54
N ARG A 785 -29.49 8.65 15.42
CA ARG A 785 -28.50 9.04 14.42
C ARG A 785 -28.97 10.40 13.88
N SER A 786 -28.09 11.40 13.89
CA SER A 786 -28.39 12.79 13.50
C SER A 786 -29.07 12.90 12.13
N GLN A 787 -28.95 11.89 11.28
CA GLN A 787 -29.57 11.84 9.96
C GLN A 787 -31.05 11.42 9.92
N GLU A 788 -31.57 10.67 10.90
CA GLU A 788 -32.96 10.17 10.84
C GLU A 788 -34.00 11.13 11.43
N SER A 789 -33.64 11.95 12.43
CA SER A 789 -34.61 12.76 13.17
C SER A 789 -34.76 14.21 12.72
N ASN A 790 -33.99 14.69 11.73
CA ASN A 790 -34.10 16.06 11.24
C ASN A 790 -33.77 16.18 9.75
N LYS A 791 -34.72 15.81 8.87
CA LYS A 791 -34.73 16.37 7.50
C LYS A 791 -34.96 17.89 7.49
N GLU A 792 -35.33 18.50 8.62
CA GLU A 792 -35.65 19.95 8.70
C GLU A 792 -34.73 20.79 9.59
N LYS A 793 -33.75 20.21 10.32
CA LYS A 793 -32.73 20.98 11.07
C LYS A 793 -31.37 20.30 10.98
N LYS A 794 -30.57 20.69 9.98
CA LYS A 794 -29.14 20.34 9.91
C LYS A 794 -28.46 20.79 11.21
N PHE A 795 -27.81 19.87 11.91
CA PHE A 795 -26.93 20.22 13.03
C PHE A 795 -25.83 21.12 12.47
N VAL A 796 -25.75 22.35 12.98
CA VAL A 796 -24.75 23.31 12.50
C VAL A 796 -23.52 23.14 13.37
N HIS A 797 -22.47 22.60 12.75
CA HIS A 797 -21.21 22.44 13.42
C HIS A 797 -20.56 23.79 13.75
N ASP A 798 -19.78 23.84 14.83
CA ASP A 798 -18.98 25.02 15.13
C ASP A 798 -18.01 25.36 13.98
N LYS A 799 -17.91 26.64 13.61
CA LYS A 799 -17.04 27.07 12.50
C LYS A 799 -15.57 26.82 12.79
N ASN A 800 -15.15 26.93 14.05
CA ASN A 800 -13.77 26.64 14.45
C ASN A 800 -13.51 25.14 14.41
N PHE A 801 -14.51 24.32 14.80
CA PHE A 801 -14.46 22.88 14.61
C PHE A 801 -14.28 22.52 13.12
N LEU A 802 -15.14 23.01 12.21
CA LEU A 802 -15.07 22.63 10.78
C LEU A 802 -13.72 23.01 10.16
N LYS A 803 -13.23 24.21 10.48
CA LYS A 803 -11.90 24.66 10.05
C LYS A 803 -10.80 23.71 10.54
N ARG A 804 -10.88 23.27 11.81
CA ARG A 804 -9.85 22.42 12.40
C ARG A 804 -9.94 20.97 11.94
N TYR A 805 -11.14 20.42 11.86
CA TYR A 805 -11.41 19.09 11.34
C TYR A 805 -10.90 18.97 9.91
N GLY A 806 -11.28 19.90 9.02
CA GLY A 806 -10.81 19.90 7.63
C GLY A 806 -9.29 20.01 7.52
N GLN A 807 -8.64 20.80 8.38
CA GLN A 807 -7.19 20.90 8.43
C GLN A 807 -6.53 19.56 8.83
N LEU A 808 -7.01 18.90 9.88
CA LEU A 808 -6.45 17.63 10.35
C LEU A 808 -6.70 16.49 9.36
N VAL A 809 -7.89 16.41 8.78
CA VAL A 809 -8.21 15.41 7.74
C VAL A 809 -7.28 15.56 6.55
N HIS A 810 -7.14 16.79 6.05
CA HIS A 810 -6.23 17.07 4.93
C HIS A 810 -4.80 16.66 5.25
N GLU A 811 -4.29 16.99 6.44
CA GLU A 811 -2.93 16.62 6.85
C GLU A 811 -2.74 15.10 7.03
N ILE A 812 -3.76 14.37 7.52
CA ILE A 812 -3.76 12.90 7.61
C ILE A 812 -3.77 12.27 6.22
N GLN A 813 -4.64 12.73 5.33
CA GLN A 813 -4.76 12.23 3.95
C GLN A 813 -3.51 12.51 3.14
N GLU A 814 -2.97 13.73 3.26
CA GLU A 814 -1.73 14.15 2.62
C GLU A 814 -0.57 13.25 3.09
N ALA A 815 -0.42 13.03 4.41
CA ALA A 815 0.60 12.14 4.94
C ALA A 815 0.42 10.69 4.47
N GLN A 816 -0.82 10.19 4.43
CA GLN A 816 -1.12 8.83 3.97
C GLN A 816 -0.81 8.65 2.47
N ALA A 817 -1.24 9.59 1.62
CA ALA A 817 -0.99 9.56 0.18
C ALA A 817 0.51 9.57 -0.10
N LYS A 818 1.23 10.48 0.55
CA LYS A 818 2.68 10.60 0.46
C LYS A 818 3.42 9.33 0.91
N MET A 819 2.93 8.64 1.94
CA MET A 819 3.46 7.34 2.37
C MET A 819 3.16 6.21 1.37
N LYS A 820 1.98 6.21 0.73
CA LYS A 820 1.59 5.21 -0.28
C LYS A 820 2.37 5.36 -1.59
N GLU A 821 2.74 6.59 -1.96
CA GLU A 821 3.56 6.88 -3.14
C GLU A 821 5.04 6.47 -3.00
N LYS A 822 5.43 5.86 -1.86
CA LYS A 822 6.82 5.44 -1.55
C LYS A 822 7.86 6.57 -1.70
N PHE A 823 7.43 7.84 -1.63
CA PHE A 823 8.26 9.00 -1.89
C PHE A 823 8.89 9.53 -0.58
N PHE A 824 9.95 8.88 -0.11
CA PHE A 824 10.59 9.21 1.18
C PHE A 824 11.42 10.51 1.18
N GLY A 825 11.95 10.91 0.01
CA GLY A 825 12.90 12.03 -0.12
C GLY A 825 12.30 13.42 0.06
N GLY A 826 11.19 13.72 -0.62
CA GLY A 826 10.59 15.06 -0.59
C GLY A 826 10.02 15.46 0.78
N LEU A 827 9.42 14.53 1.51
CA LEU A 827 8.75 14.82 2.78
C LEU A 827 9.69 15.06 3.95
N THR A 828 10.81 14.35 3.98
CA THR A 828 11.81 14.52 5.03
C THR A 828 12.45 15.90 4.91
N VAL A 829 12.69 16.34 3.68
CA VAL A 829 13.13 17.70 3.36
C VAL A 829 12.09 18.73 3.78
N ASP A 830 10.80 18.50 3.49
CA ASP A 830 9.73 19.41 3.91
C ASP A 830 9.55 19.48 5.43
N PHE A 831 9.70 18.36 6.14
CA PHE A 831 9.68 18.32 7.61
C PHE A 831 10.88 19.06 8.22
N LEU A 832 12.09 18.81 7.72
CA LEU A 832 13.31 19.48 8.16
C LEU A 832 13.28 20.97 7.84
N ARG A 833 12.75 21.36 6.67
CA ARG A 833 12.52 22.77 6.29
C ARG A 833 11.51 23.42 7.24
N GLY A 834 10.41 22.74 7.54
CA GLY A 834 9.44 23.19 8.53
C GLY A 834 10.03 23.38 9.93
N LEU A 835 10.88 22.45 10.40
CA LEU A 835 11.62 22.60 11.65
C LEU A 835 12.58 23.79 11.62
N THR A 836 13.25 24.01 10.49
CA THR A 836 14.18 25.13 10.30
C THR A 836 13.46 26.48 10.40
N GLU A 837 12.32 26.63 9.72
CA GLU A 837 11.50 27.85 9.78
C GLU A 837 11.01 28.17 11.20
N ILE A 838 10.66 27.16 12.00
CA ILE A 838 10.23 27.33 13.39
C ILE A 838 11.37 27.92 14.24
N ILE A 839 12.56 27.36 14.06
CA ILE A 839 13.75 27.74 14.82
C ILE A 839 14.17 29.17 14.44
N GLU A 840 14.13 29.51 13.14
CA GLU A 840 14.41 30.85 12.63
C GLU A 840 13.41 31.91 13.14
N ASN A 841 12.12 31.60 13.14
CA ASN A 841 11.12 32.55 13.68
C ASN A 841 11.33 32.80 15.18
N LYS A 842 11.69 31.76 15.94
CA LYS A 842 11.97 31.90 17.37
C LYS A 842 13.27 32.67 17.65
N LEU A 843 14.27 32.50 16.78
CA LEU A 843 15.50 33.31 16.80
C LEU A 843 15.17 34.79 16.67
N VAL A 844 14.37 35.17 15.68
CA VAL A 844 13.96 36.57 15.45
C VAL A 844 13.23 37.16 16.65
N ASP A 845 12.35 36.40 17.30
CA ASP A 845 11.63 36.88 18.48
C ASP A 845 12.55 37.06 19.70
N LEU A 846 13.50 36.14 19.91
CA LEU A 846 14.46 36.26 21.00
C LEU A 846 15.47 37.39 20.73
N GLU A 847 15.89 37.61 19.48
CA GLU A 847 16.73 38.73 19.08
C GLU A 847 16.03 40.07 19.32
N LYS A 848 14.72 40.20 19.05
CA LYS A 848 13.95 41.40 19.42
C LYS A 848 13.90 41.62 20.94
N VAL A 849 13.80 40.55 21.72
CA VAL A 849 13.82 40.64 23.20
C VAL A 849 15.21 41.06 23.67
N GLU A 850 16.27 40.52 23.09
CA GLU A 850 17.66 40.93 23.36
C GLU A 850 17.88 42.40 23.01
N ASP A 851 17.50 42.84 21.80
CA ASP A 851 17.59 44.23 21.36
C ASP A 851 16.81 45.18 22.27
N GLY A 852 15.61 44.78 22.69
CA GLY A 852 14.78 45.56 23.62
C GLY A 852 15.42 45.71 25.01
N LEU A 853 16.05 44.64 25.51
CA LEU A 853 16.75 44.65 26.80
C LEU A 853 18.08 45.44 26.71
N VAL A 854 18.79 45.36 25.59
CA VAL A 854 20.00 46.15 25.30
C VAL A 854 19.66 47.63 25.19
N ALA A 855 18.59 47.99 24.48
CA ALA A 855 18.13 49.37 24.31
C ALA A 855 17.69 50.02 25.64
N GLN A 856 17.24 49.23 26.62
CA GLN A 856 16.89 49.70 27.96
C GLN A 856 18.11 49.96 28.87
N GLY A 857 19.33 49.70 28.39
CA GLY A 857 20.55 49.89 29.17
C GLY A 857 20.75 48.88 30.31
N ASP A 858 19.97 47.78 30.30
CA ASP A 858 19.90 46.77 31.37
C ASP A 858 20.98 45.67 31.17
N LEU A 859 22.20 46.10 30.80
CA LEU A 859 23.33 45.24 30.36
C LEU A 859 23.89 44.29 31.44
N GLU A 860 23.49 44.44 32.71
CA GLU A 860 24.06 43.69 33.85
C GLU A 860 23.15 42.57 34.40
N ARG A 861 22.01 42.25 33.77
CA ARG A 861 21.08 41.24 34.33
C ARG A 861 21.32 39.81 33.82
N PRO A 862 21.18 38.78 34.69
CA PRO A 862 21.18 37.36 34.33
C PRO A 862 20.20 36.97 33.21
N VAL A 863 19.17 37.78 33.00
CA VAL A 863 18.13 37.58 31.98
C VAL A 863 18.68 37.79 30.56
N LEU A 864 19.53 38.82 30.33
CA LEU A 864 20.14 39.09 29.03
C LEU A 864 21.04 37.92 28.58
N VAL A 865 21.74 37.35 29.56
CA VAL A 865 22.69 36.24 29.38
C VAL A 865 21.94 34.92 29.08
N ASP A 866 20.77 34.72 29.69
CA ASP A 866 19.91 33.57 29.41
C ASP A 866 19.27 33.67 28.00
N VAL A 867 18.83 34.87 27.60
CA VAL A 867 18.29 35.12 26.25
C VAL A 867 19.37 34.94 25.18
N GLY A 868 20.56 35.53 25.34
CA GLY A 868 21.67 35.37 24.40
C GLY A 868 22.17 33.92 24.28
N SER A 869 22.12 33.14 25.37
CA SER A 869 22.47 31.70 25.32
C SER A 869 21.45 30.88 24.52
N LYS A 870 20.16 31.23 24.59
CA LYS A 870 19.10 30.59 23.81
C LYS A 870 19.17 30.96 22.33
N ILE A 871 19.52 32.20 22.00
CA ILE A 871 19.73 32.65 20.61
C ILE A 871 20.86 31.87 19.96
N ILE A 872 22.03 31.77 20.60
CA ILE A 872 23.17 31.04 20.03
C ILE A 872 22.81 29.57 19.81
N PHE A 873 22.19 28.92 20.81
CA PHE A 873 21.78 27.51 20.69
C PHE A 873 20.81 27.25 19.52
N LEU A 874 19.81 28.12 19.33
CA LEU A 874 18.86 27.96 18.23
C LEU A 874 19.50 28.26 16.87
N ARG A 875 20.49 29.17 16.82
CA ARG A 875 21.23 29.50 15.60
C ARG A 875 22.08 28.32 15.14
N ASP A 876 22.76 27.65 16.07
CA ASP A 876 23.56 26.46 15.78
C ASP A 876 22.69 25.29 15.25
N ILE A 877 21.47 25.12 15.78
CA ILE A 877 20.54 24.10 15.26
C ILE A 877 20.01 24.49 13.87
N SER A 878 19.65 25.76 13.66
CA SER A 878 19.21 26.26 12.36
C SER A 878 20.28 26.05 11.29
N GLU A 879 21.54 26.39 11.60
CA GLU A 879 22.67 26.18 10.70
C GLU A 879 22.89 24.70 10.38
N ALA A 880 22.82 23.82 11.39
CA ALA A 880 22.94 22.37 11.17
C ALA A 880 21.80 21.80 10.30
N LEU A 881 20.56 22.29 10.46
CA LEU A 881 19.44 21.88 9.62
C LEU A 881 19.57 22.40 8.19
N HIS A 882 20.07 23.63 8.01
CA HIS A 882 20.38 24.20 6.69
C HIS A 882 21.50 23.44 5.98
N GLU A 883 22.51 22.99 6.71
CA GLU A 883 23.59 22.13 6.19
C GLU A 883 23.01 20.81 5.64
N ILE A 884 22.12 20.17 6.41
CA ILE A 884 21.44 18.93 6.01
C ILE A 884 20.58 19.17 4.76
N LEU A 885 19.82 20.27 4.71
CA LEU A 885 18.95 20.65 3.60
C LEU A 885 19.69 21.04 2.30
N ARG A 886 20.99 21.35 2.37
CA ARG A 886 21.82 21.73 1.20
C ARG A 886 22.47 20.55 0.48
N THR A 887 22.38 19.33 1.02
CA THR A 887 23.02 18.15 0.43
C THR A 887 22.16 17.61 -0.72
N PRO A 888 22.60 17.62 -2.00
CA PRO A 888 21.68 17.50 -3.14
C PRO A 888 21.15 16.08 -3.44
N GLU A 889 21.74 15.01 -2.90
CA GLU A 889 21.33 13.63 -3.19
C GLU A 889 21.44 12.78 -1.92
N MET A 890 20.30 12.31 -1.40
CA MET A 890 20.26 11.40 -0.25
C MET A 890 19.41 10.18 -0.60
N ASP A 891 20.08 9.06 -0.86
CA ASP A 891 19.47 7.73 -0.93
C ASP A 891 19.14 7.23 0.49
N LEU A 892 17.87 6.86 0.71
CA LEU A 892 17.26 6.67 2.03
C LEU A 892 16.96 5.20 2.30
N LYS A 893 18.00 4.41 2.62
CA LYS A 893 17.84 3.08 3.27
C LYS A 893 18.55 3.05 4.63
N GLY A 894 17.82 2.74 5.70
CA GLY A 894 18.27 2.24 7.02
C GLY A 894 19.19 3.12 7.89
N ASP A 895 20.18 3.78 7.31
CA ASP A 895 21.28 4.47 7.99
C ASP A 895 21.03 5.97 8.28
N PHE A 896 19.89 6.51 7.82
CA PHE A 896 19.63 7.95 7.77
C PHE A 896 19.67 8.65 9.14
N ILE A 897 18.99 8.10 10.15
CA ILE A 897 19.01 8.65 11.52
C ILE A 897 20.41 8.55 12.12
N GLY A 898 21.14 7.46 11.82
CA GLY A 898 22.52 7.26 12.26
C GLY A 898 23.48 8.28 11.66
N ARG A 899 23.37 8.60 10.37
CA ARG A 899 24.24 9.58 9.68
C ARG A 899 23.96 11.02 10.13
N ILE A 900 22.69 11.43 10.25
CA ILE A 900 22.33 12.76 10.79
C ILE A 900 22.83 12.92 12.22
N ALA A 901 22.63 11.92 13.08
CA ALA A 901 23.13 11.95 14.44
C ALA A 901 24.66 12.06 14.48
N ASN A 902 25.36 11.43 13.52
CA ASN A 902 26.82 11.43 13.45
C ASN A 902 27.40 12.74 12.89
N ASP A 903 26.77 13.36 11.90
CA ASP A 903 27.22 14.64 11.35
C ASP A 903 26.87 15.80 12.29
N LEU A 904 25.68 15.77 12.92
CA LEU A 904 25.34 16.70 14.00
C LEU A 904 26.31 16.54 15.19
N ARG A 905 26.71 15.29 15.52
CA ARG A 905 27.75 15.02 16.52
C ARG A 905 29.08 15.65 16.12
N LYS A 906 29.55 15.50 14.87
CA LYS A 906 30.82 16.09 14.42
C LYS A 906 30.81 17.60 14.59
N SER A 907 29.73 18.27 14.18
CA SER A 907 29.61 19.73 14.33
C SER A 907 29.57 20.18 15.79
N ILE A 908 28.83 19.46 16.65
CA ILE A 908 28.80 19.74 18.09
C ILE A 908 30.19 19.52 18.73
N CYS A 909 30.92 18.47 18.33
CA CYS A 909 32.28 18.22 18.83
C CYS A 909 33.28 19.29 18.37
N GLN A 910 33.16 19.80 17.14
CA GLN A 910 33.99 20.87 16.62
C GLN A 910 33.78 22.18 17.39
N GLU A 911 32.53 22.57 17.63
CA GLU A 911 32.23 23.81 18.37
C GLU A 911 32.59 23.68 19.86
N SER A 912 32.36 22.51 20.47
CA SER A 912 32.81 22.22 21.85
C SER A 912 34.34 22.35 21.98
N SER A 913 35.09 21.86 20.98
CA SER A 913 36.56 21.97 20.95
C SER A 913 37.04 23.41 20.79
N LYS A 914 36.36 24.21 19.97
CA LYS A 914 36.64 25.64 19.81
C LYS A 914 36.38 26.41 21.11
N LEU A 915 35.27 26.12 21.79
CA LEU A 915 34.93 26.72 23.09
C LEU A 915 35.91 26.32 24.20
N GLU A 916 36.43 25.08 24.22
CA GLU A 916 37.51 24.70 25.15
C GLU A 916 38.81 25.46 24.85
N GLY A 917 39.12 25.74 23.58
CA GLY A 917 40.22 26.63 23.20
C GLY A 917 40.04 28.07 23.70
N GLU A 918 38.83 28.62 23.57
CA GLU A 918 38.49 29.95 24.10
C GLU A 918 38.54 29.99 25.63
N LYS A 919 38.03 28.94 26.30
CA LYS A 919 38.11 28.79 27.75
C LYS A 919 39.55 28.86 28.24
N GLU A 920 40.47 28.17 27.58
CA GLU A 920 41.87 28.19 27.99
C GLU A 920 42.52 29.57 27.76
N ALA A 921 42.19 30.23 26.64
CA ALA A 921 42.62 31.61 26.40
C ALA A 921 42.08 32.60 27.45
N TRP A 922 40.87 32.38 27.97
CA TRP A 922 40.28 33.20 29.03
C TRP A 922 40.81 32.86 30.43
N LYS A 923 41.21 31.61 30.71
CA LYS A 923 41.92 31.26 31.96
C LYS A 923 43.26 31.98 32.06
N ILE A 924 43.99 32.08 30.95
CA ILE A 924 45.26 32.83 30.90
C ILE A 924 45.03 34.32 31.22
N LYS A 925 43.90 34.89 30.83
CA LYS A 925 43.53 36.28 31.17
C LYS A 925 43.06 36.44 32.62
N LEU A 926 42.58 35.37 33.26
CA LEU A 926 42.18 35.33 34.67
C LEU A 926 43.38 35.41 35.64
N ASP A 927 44.59 35.15 35.16
CA ASP A 927 45.85 35.28 35.90
C ASP A 927 46.47 36.69 35.78
N SER A 928 45.75 37.67 35.21
CA SER A 928 46.22 39.06 35.15
C SER A 928 46.04 39.77 36.49
N ASP A 929 46.95 40.69 36.85
CA ASP A 929 46.85 41.48 38.09
C ASP A 929 45.71 42.54 38.05
N ASP A 930 44.98 42.65 36.93
CA ASP A 930 43.88 43.60 36.77
C ASP A 930 42.55 43.00 37.27
N ARG A 931 42.11 43.49 38.43
CA ARG A 931 40.87 43.07 39.09
C ARG A 931 39.64 43.18 38.18
N MET A 932 39.57 44.19 37.31
CA MET A 932 38.43 44.39 36.41
C MET A 932 38.46 43.39 35.25
N VAL A 933 39.65 43.01 34.80
CA VAL A 933 39.86 41.94 33.81
C VAL A 933 39.50 40.58 34.40
N ASN A 934 39.84 40.32 35.68
CA ASN A 934 39.54 39.05 36.34
C ASN A 934 38.05 38.84 36.62
N GLU A 935 37.32 39.88 37.03
CA GLU A 935 35.86 39.78 37.22
C GLU A 935 35.16 39.49 35.87
N LYS A 936 35.59 40.15 34.79
CA LYS A 936 35.07 39.90 33.44
C LYS A 936 35.46 38.52 32.91
N ALA A 937 36.71 38.10 33.08
CA ALA A 937 37.19 36.79 32.66
C ALA A 937 36.52 35.65 33.43
N SER A 938 36.27 35.81 34.75
CA SER A 938 35.57 34.83 35.57
C SER A 938 34.13 34.60 35.10
N PHE A 939 33.43 35.69 34.75
CA PHE A 939 32.08 35.62 34.22
C PHE A 939 32.03 34.96 32.84
N VAL A 940 32.95 35.33 31.94
CA VAL A 940 33.06 34.73 30.60
C VAL A 940 33.38 33.22 30.69
N LEU A 941 34.31 32.83 31.57
CA LEU A 941 34.64 31.43 31.82
C LEU A 941 33.44 30.61 32.29
N LYS A 942 32.65 31.14 33.25
CA LYS A 942 31.45 30.47 33.75
C LYS A 942 30.40 30.23 32.64
N ASN A 943 30.30 31.15 31.69
CA ASN A 943 29.39 31.01 30.55
C ASN A 943 29.93 30.02 29.50
N ILE A 944 31.22 30.05 29.20
CA ILE A 944 31.85 29.09 28.29
C ILE A 944 31.73 27.66 28.86
N GLU A 945 31.96 27.49 30.16
CA GLU A 945 31.80 26.20 30.86
C GLU A 945 30.35 25.69 30.84
N LYS A 946 29.37 26.58 31.01
CA LYS A 946 27.95 26.23 30.86
C LYS A 946 27.64 25.75 29.43
N LYS A 947 28.11 26.47 28.41
CA LYS A 947 27.92 26.11 26.99
C LYS A 947 28.54 24.77 26.64
N ILE A 948 29.79 24.52 27.06
CA ILE A 948 30.46 23.23 26.89
C ILE A 948 29.66 22.12 27.59
N GLY A 949 29.13 22.39 28.79
CA GLY A 949 28.25 21.47 29.51
C GLY A 949 26.97 21.12 28.73
N ASP A 950 26.33 22.10 28.10
CA ASP A 950 25.11 21.91 27.33
C ASP A 950 25.36 21.18 25.98
N LEU A 951 26.46 21.50 25.29
CA LEU A 951 26.89 20.80 24.07
C LEU A 951 27.32 19.34 24.34
N ASN A 952 28.00 19.09 25.47
CA ASN A 952 28.37 17.73 25.87
C ASN A 952 27.14 16.90 26.27
N ARG A 953 26.11 17.52 26.84
CA ARG A 953 24.82 16.86 27.08
C ARG A 953 24.12 16.51 25.77
N LEU A 954 24.07 17.42 24.80
CA LEU A 954 23.57 17.13 23.45
C LEU A 954 24.34 16.01 22.75
N THR A 955 25.66 16.03 22.84
CA THR A 955 26.52 14.96 22.34
C THR A 955 26.18 13.63 23.01
N SER A 956 25.93 13.61 24.31
CA SER A 956 25.52 12.39 25.03
C SER A 956 24.11 11.91 24.63
N LEU A 957 23.19 12.81 24.28
CA LEU A 957 21.85 12.46 23.77
C LEU A 957 21.92 11.81 22.38
N LEU A 958 22.87 12.23 21.54
CA LEU A 958 23.15 11.66 20.22
C LEU A 958 24.04 10.40 20.28
N ASN A 959 24.51 9.99 21.47
CA ASN A 959 25.35 8.80 21.68
C ASN A 959 24.57 7.55 22.13
N ASN A 960 23.30 7.68 22.48
CA ASN A 960 22.45 6.53 22.76
C ASN A 960 21.79 6.05 21.47
N ASP A 961 21.75 4.73 21.25
CA ASP A 961 21.11 4.08 20.09
C ASP A 961 19.60 4.40 19.93
N ARG A 962 19.04 5.18 20.87
CA ARG A 962 17.75 5.85 20.77
C ARG A 962 17.92 7.30 21.25
N PRO A 963 17.71 8.33 20.41
CA PRO A 963 17.68 9.70 20.87
C PRO A 963 16.60 9.84 21.95
N ASN A 964 16.94 10.48 23.07
CA ASN A 964 16.01 10.74 24.16
C ASN A 964 14.99 11.80 23.73
N PHE A 965 13.98 11.36 22.98
CA PHE A 965 12.89 12.17 22.41
C PHE A 965 12.17 12.99 23.49
N ASP A 966 12.15 12.53 24.74
CA ASP A 966 11.62 13.24 25.90
C ASP A 966 12.27 14.62 26.10
N GLU A 967 13.58 14.74 25.83
CA GLU A 967 14.31 16.01 25.97
C GLU A 967 14.08 16.93 24.77
N LEU A 968 13.87 16.35 23.58
CA LEU A 968 13.54 17.09 22.37
C LEU A 968 12.13 17.71 22.47
N ILE A 969 11.12 16.90 22.83
CA ILE A 969 9.73 17.34 23.02
C ILE A 969 9.63 18.35 24.17
N SER A 970 10.34 18.14 25.28
CA SER A 970 10.35 19.09 26.40
C SER A 970 10.96 20.46 26.06
N ARG A 971 11.85 20.53 25.05
CA ARG A 971 12.36 21.81 24.52
C ARG A 971 11.42 22.46 23.50
N PHE A 972 10.49 21.70 22.90
CA PHE A 972 9.39 22.24 22.09
C PHE A 972 8.24 22.81 22.94
N VAL A 973 8.26 22.61 24.26
CA VAL A 973 7.33 23.22 25.22
C VAL A 973 7.56 24.72 25.27
N GLY A 974 6.70 25.49 24.59
CA GLY A 974 6.76 26.95 24.51
C GLY A 974 6.82 27.53 23.08
N PHE A 975 6.77 26.67 22.05
CA PHE A 975 6.51 27.08 20.68
C PHE A 975 5.01 27.24 20.44
N ASP A 976 4.64 28.15 19.54
CA ASP A 976 3.23 28.41 19.22
C ASP A 976 2.60 27.14 18.62
N THR A 977 1.52 26.69 19.26
CA THR A 977 0.72 25.51 18.88
C THR A 977 0.11 25.58 17.47
N SER A 978 0.23 26.73 16.79
CA SER A 978 -0.29 26.99 15.44
C SER A 978 0.56 26.43 14.30
N ILE A 979 1.78 25.93 14.57
CA ILE A 979 2.73 25.56 13.54
C ILE A 979 2.27 24.33 12.75
N LYS A 980 1.94 24.55 11.47
CA LYS A 980 1.44 23.52 10.53
C LYS A 980 2.47 22.40 10.31
N SER A 981 3.72 22.73 10.04
CA SER A 981 4.75 21.78 9.63
C SER A 981 5.13 20.79 10.72
N LEU A 982 5.16 21.23 11.99
CA LEU A 982 5.40 20.35 13.13
C LEU A 982 4.27 19.30 13.27
N ARG A 983 3.02 19.73 13.12
CA ARG A 983 1.85 18.84 13.19
C ARG A 983 1.84 17.83 12.03
N GLN A 984 2.09 18.29 10.81
CA GLN A 984 2.24 17.40 9.64
C GLN A 984 3.35 16.37 9.86
N GLY A 985 4.48 16.79 10.43
CA GLY A 985 5.58 15.89 10.80
C GLY A 985 5.19 14.83 11.82
N LEU A 986 4.46 15.20 12.88
CA LEU A 986 3.97 14.25 13.88
C LEU A 986 3.00 13.22 13.28
N ILE A 987 2.05 13.67 12.45
CA ILE A 987 1.09 12.80 11.75
C ILE A 987 1.82 11.85 10.79
N PHE A 988 2.82 12.34 10.07
CA PHE A 988 3.64 11.53 9.17
C PHE A 988 4.43 10.46 9.94
N LEU A 989 5.09 10.83 11.04
CA LEU A 989 5.79 9.89 11.91
C LEU A 989 4.85 8.79 12.45
N SER A 990 3.58 9.12 12.73
CA SER A 990 2.58 8.12 13.13
C SER A 990 2.37 7.04 12.06
N PHE A 991 2.29 7.41 10.78
CA PHE A 991 2.21 6.43 9.68
C PHE A 991 3.52 5.66 9.49
N LEU A 992 4.66 6.33 9.61
CA LEU A 992 5.98 5.71 9.47
C LEU A 992 6.23 4.64 10.54
N MET A 993 5.87 4.93 11.79
CA MET A 993 6.05 4.02 12.92
C MET A 993 4.96 2.95 13.01
N ASN A 994 3.82 3.14 12.33
CA ASN A 994 2.72 2.19 12.29
C ASN A 994 2.24 1.93 10.85
N PRO A 995 3.04 1.21 10.01
CA PRO A 995 2.73 1.02 8.59
C PRO A 995 1.37 0.36 8.32
N ARG A 996 0.89 -0.48 9.25
CA ARG A 996 -0.46 -1.09 9.23
C ARG A 996 -1.61 -0.08 9.06
N LEU A 997 -1.39 1.18 9.45
CA LEU A 997 -2.38 2.24 9.27
C LEU A 997 -2.58 2.67 7.82
N LEU A 998 -1.68 2.29 6.89
CA LEU A 998 -1.85 2.56 5.47
C LEU A 998 -3.03 1.78 4.86
N GLU A 999 -3.44 0.68 5.50
CA GLU A 999 -4.60 -0.13 5.13
C GLU A 999 -5.93 0.53 5.54
N ASN A 1000 -5.92 1.42 6.54
CA ASN A 1000 -7.09 2.17 6.95
C ASN A 1000 -7.49 3.20 5.88
N ASP A 1001 -8.78 3.29 5.57
CA ASP A 1001 -9.29 4.21 4.55
C ASP A 1001 -9.55 5.62 5.12
N TYR A 1002 -8.47 6.40 5.32
CA TYR A 1002 -8.59 7.82 5.64
C TYR A 1002 -8.88 8.68 4.40
N SER A 1003 -8.63 8.16 3.18
CA SER A 1003 -8.94 8.81 1.89
C SER A 1003 -10.40 9.17 1.71
N ASN A 1004 -11.33 8.46 2.36
CA ASN A 1004 -12.76 8.72 2.28
C ASN A 1004 -13.30 9.71 3.32
N LEU A 1005 -12.45 10.26 4.21
CA LEU A 1005 -12.87 11.33 5.11
C LEU A 1005 -13.17 12.62 4.32
N ALA A 1006 -14.28 13.28 4.62
CA ALA A 1006 -14.67 14.49 3.90
C ALA A 1006 -13.68 15.66 4.13
N GLU A 1007 -13.10 16.21 3.05
CA GLU A 1007 -12.34 17.47 3.08
C GLU A 1007 -13.26 18.70 2.96
N GLY A 1008 -12.89 19.80 3.63
CA GLY A 1008 -13.40 21.14 3.35
C GLY A 1008 -14.37 21.76 4.36
N ILE A 1009 -14.31 23.09 4.46
CA ILE A 1009 -15.15 23.93 5.35
C ILE A 1009 -16.62 24.00 4.87
N ASP A 1010 -16.88 23.66 3.60
CA ASP A 1010 -18.18 23.79 2.94
C ASP A 1010 -19.14 22.61 3.15
N ARG A 1011 -18.65 21.45 3.63
CA ARG A 1011 -19.50 20.34 4.06
C ARG A 1011 -19.93 20.53 5.51
N GLN A 1012 -21.16 21.00 5.70
CA GLN A 1012 -21.81 21.11 7.02
C GLN A 1012 -22.25 19.75 7.60
N ASP A 1013 -21.87 18.63 7.00
CA ASP A 1013 -22.39 17.29 7.29
C ASP A 1013 -21.29 16.27 7.66
N VAL A 1014 -20.31 16.70 8.46
CA VAL A 1014 -19.31 15.78 9.04
C VAL A 1014 -20.00 14.83 10.03
N SER A 1015 -19.86 13.52 9.80
CA SER A 1015 -20.49 12.51 10.65
C SER A 1015 -19.70 12.28 11.95
N GLU A 1016 -20.37 11.82 13.01
CA GLU A 1016 -19.73 11.49 14.28
C GLU A 1016 -18.65 10.40 14.13
N ASP A 1017 -18.88 9.41 13.26
CA ASP A 1017 -17.91 8.34 12.98
C ASP A 1017 -16.60 8.89 12.42
N GLU A 1018 -16.70 9.83 11.48
CA GLU A 1018 -15.55 10.51 10.91
C GLU A 1018 -14.77 11.33 11.96
N ILE A 1019 -15.47 12.04 12.85
CA ILE A 1019 -14.82 12.79 13.94
C ILE A 1019 -14.13 11.82 14.91
N SER A 1020 -14.79 10.71 15.27
CA SER A 1020 -14.24 9.69 16.16
C SER A 1020 -12.99 9.03 15.54
N LYS A 1021 -12.98 8.78 14.23
CA LYS A 1021 -11.80 8.26 13.52
C LYS A 1021 -10.61 9.21 13.61
N VAL A 1022 -10.83 10.51 13.40
CA VAL A 1022 -9.76 11.53 13.52
C VAL A 1022 -9.28 11.65 14.97
N ILE A 1023 -10.19 11.65 15.96
CA ILE A 1023 -9.80 11.67 17.37
C ILE A 1023 -9.00 10.41 17.74
N ASN A 1024 -9.41 9.22 17.30
CA ASN A 1024 -8.69 7.98 17.59
C ASN A 1024 -7.30 7.97 16.92
N PHE A 1025 -7.18 8.42 15.67
CA PHE A 1025 -5.88 8.56 15.01
C PHE A 1025 -4.94 9.48 15.80
N ILE A 1026 -5.48 10.53 16.40
CA ILE A 1026 -4.66 11.44 17.21
C ILE A 1026 -4.38 10.86 18.60
N ASP A 1027 -5.41 10.59 19.39
CA ASP A 1027 -5.26 10.22 20.80
C ASP A 1027 -4.62 8.84 20.99
N GLN A 1028 -5.00 7.85 20.18
CA GLN A 1028 -4.55 6.48 20.35
C GLN A 1028 -3.31 6.22 19.50
N VAL A 1029 -3.39 6.48 18.19
CA VAL A 1029 -2.28 6.18 17.27
C VAL A 1029 -1.12 7.16 17.46
N THR A 1030 -1.38 8.47 17.38
CA THR A 1030 -0.30 9.46 17.45
C THR A 1030 0.22 9.55 18.89
N ASN A 1031 -0.64 9.84 19.86
CA ASN A 1031 -0.16 10.14 21.22
C ASN A 1031 0.30 8.91 22.00
N ARG A 1032 -0.38 7.75 21.88
CA ARG A 1032 -0.09 6.56 22.71
C ARG A 1032 0.77 5.53 22.00
N GLU A 1033 0.44 5.15 20.77
CA GLU A 1033 1.17 4.11 20.06
C GLU A 1033 2.48 4.63 19.48
N THR A 1034 2.48 5.81 18.86
CA THR A 1034 3.66 6.41 18.25
C THR A 1034 4.52 7.09 19.31
N PHE A 1035 3.94 8.03 20.06
CA PHE A 1035 4.69 8.87 20.98
C PHE A 1035 4.63 8.44 22.45
N GLY A 1036 3.78 7.48 22.82
CA GLY A 1036 3.61 7.07 24.22
C GLY A 1036 4.81 6.35 24.81
N VAL A 1037 5.68 5.78 23.96
CA VAL A 1037 6.97 5.19 24.38
C VAL A 1037 8.00 6.26 24.76
N PHE A 1038 7.77 7.52 24.36
CA PHE A 1038 8.66 8.66 24.58
C PHE A 1038 8.03 9.75 25.47
N LEU A 1039 6.84 9.50 26.02
CA LEU A 1039 6.07 10.48 26.79
C LEU A 1039 5.53 9.84 28.06
N ASP A 1040 6.40 9.71 29.06
CA ASP A 1040 6.03 9.16 30.38
C ASP A 1040 5.25 10.16 31.27
N ASP A 1041 5.04 11.40 30.80
CA ASP A 1041 4.53 12.52 31.59
C ASP A 1041 3.21 13.09 31.04
N LYS A 1042 2.20 13.10 31.92
CA LYS A 1042 0.86 13.65 31.73
C LYS A 1042 0.86 15.12 31.31
N GLU A 1043 1.85 15.91 31.74
CA GLU A 1043 1.98 17.30 31.31
C GLU A 1043 2.38 17.40 29.84
N LYS A 1044 3.19 16.46 29.34
CA LYS A 1044 3.65 16.41 27.95
C LYS A 1044 2.58 15.89 26.99
N CYS A 1045 1.78 14.91 27.40
CA CYS A 1045 0.61 14.47 26.63
C CYS A 1045 -0.38 15.62 26.41
N LYS A 1046 -0.58 16.51 27.39
CA LYS A 1046 -1.41 17.71 27.24
C LYS A 1046 -0.86 18.70 26.21
N ILE A 1047 0.46 18.78 26.08
CA ILE A 1047 1.12 19.66 25.12
C ILE A 1047 0.93 19.10 23.71
N LEU A 1048 1.08 17.79 23.52
CA LEU A 1048 0.79 17.12 22.25
C LEU A 1048 -0.71 17.25 21.88
N ASP A 1049 -1.61 17.07 22.84
CA ASP A 1049 -3.05 17.33 22.67
C ASP A 1049 -3.34 18.77 22.26
N SER A 1050 -2.56 19.74 22.77
CA SER A 1050 -2.70 21.15 22.40
C SER A 1050 -2.19 21.44 20.98
N LEU A 1051 -1.06 20.83 20.58
CA LEU A 1051 -0.45 20.93 19.25
C LEU A 1051 -1.38 20.36 18.17
N LEU A 1052 -2.00 19.22 18.47
CA LEU A 1052 -2.98 18.57 17.61
C LEU A 1052 -4.38 19.19 17.78
N SER A 1053 -4.58 19.99 18.84
CA SER A 1053 -5.79 20.75 19.17
C SER A 1053 -7.05 19.89 19.19
N VAL A 1054 -6.97 18.72 19.82
CA VAL A 1054 -8.05 17.72 19.85
C VAL A 1054 -9.25 18.17 20.68
N SER A 1055 -9.07 19.17 21.55
CA SER A 1055 -10.11 19.67 22.45
C SER A 1055 -11.36 20.18 21.70
N SER A 1056 -11.19 20.83 20.54
CA SER A 1056 -12.34 21.28 19.74
C SER A 1056 -13.08 20.11 19.09
N LEU A 1057 -12.38 19.05 18.68
CA LEU A 1057 -13.01 17.83 18.16
C LEU A 1057 -13.81 17.12 19.26
N LYS A 1058 -13.22 16.99 20.46
CA LYS A 1058 -13.86 16.39 21.64
C LYS A 1058 -15.11 17.19 22.06
N GLN A 1059 -15.04 18.52 22.09
CA GLN A 1059 -16.18 19.38 22.39
C GLN A 1059 -17.30 19.25 21.34
N GLU A 1060 -16.95 19.13 20.05
CA GLU A 1060 -17.96 19.00 19.01
C GLU A 1060 -18.64 17.63 19.02
N ILE A 1061 -17.89 16.54 19.28
CA ILE A 1061 -18.49 15.22 19.53
C ILE A 1061 -19.45 15.27 20.70
N ASN A 1062 -19.07 15.95 21.80
CA ASN A 1062 -19.95 16.09 22.96
C ASN A 1062 -21.20 16.91 22.60
N ARG A 1063 -21.08 17.98 21.80
CA ARG A 1063 -22.24 18.75 21.31
C ARG A 1063 -23.16 17.94 20.40
N LEU A 1064 -22.58 17.12 19.51
CA LEU A 1064 -23.36 16.21 18.66
C LEU A 1064 -24.13 15.21 19.52
N GLN A 1065 -23.48 14.68 20.55
CA GLN A 1065 -24.08 13.72 21.48
C GLN A 1065 -25.16 14.36 22.35
N GLU A 1066 -24.94 15.57 22.86
CA GLU A 1066 -25.93 16.34 23.60
C GLU A 1066 -27.12 16.75 22.73
N ALA A 1067 -26.89 17.04 21.44
CA ALA A 1067 -27.95 17.39 20.49
C ALA A 1067 -28.79 16.18 20.05
N LYS A 1068 -28.30 14.95 20.24
CA LYS A 1068 -29.09 13.74 19.99
C LYS A 1068 -30.12 13.58 21.09
N SER A 1069 -31.36 13.94 20.77
CA SER A 1069 -32.48 13.61 21.65
C SER A 1069 -32.74 12.09 21.62
N PRO A 1070 -33.12 11.49 22.76
CA PRO A 1070 -33.61 10.11 22.79
C PRO A 1070 -34.73 9.95 21.76
N THR A 1071 -34.61 8.96 20.88
CA THR A 1071 -35.59 8.77 19.77
C THR A 1071 -36.94 8.24 20.23
N GLY A 1072 -37.10 7.98 21.53
CA GLY A 1072 -38.20 7.18 22.07
C GLY A 1072 -38.09 5.68 21.75
N LYS A 1073 -37.17 5.26 20.86
CA LYS A 1073 -36.89 3.84 20.58
C LYS A 1073 -35.96 3.26 21.65
N THR A 1074 -36.06 1.96 21.88
CA THR A 1074 -35.17 1.22 22.78
C THR A 1074 -34.39 0.13 22.02
N THR A 1075 -33.33 -0.38 22.66
CA THR A 1075 -32.63 -1.60 22.28
C THR A 1075 -32.59 -2.50 23.49
N SER A 1076 -32.70 -3.81 23.28
CA SER A 1076 -32.63 -4.74 24.40
C SER A 1076 -31.19 -5.14 24.71
N VAL A 1077 -30.88 -5.28 26.00
CA VAL A 1077 -29.60 -5.76 26.52
C VAL A 1077 -29.84 -6.74 27.67
N ALA A 1078 -28.96 -7.72 27.84
CA ALA A 1078 -28.86 -8.54 29.05
C ALA A 1078 -27.45 -8.43 29.66
N PHE A 1079 -27.38 -8.47 30.98
CA PHE A 1079 -26.15 -8.54 31.76
C PHE A 1079 -25.96 -9.96 32.27
N ILE A 1080 -24.88 -10.61 31.83
CA ILE A 1080 -24.61 -12.02 32.16
C ILE A 1080 -23.37 -12.09 33.05
N PRO A 1081 -23.52 -12.28 34.37
CA PRO A 1081 -22.38 -12.48 35.26
C PRO A 1081 -21.75 -13.84 34.99
N SER A 1082 -20.42 -13.90 35.07
CA SER A 1082 -19.65 -15.11 34.82
C SER A 1082 -18.42 -15.18 35.70
N ARG A 1083 -18.06 -16.41 36.05
CA ARG A 1083 -16.82 -16.77 36.73
C ARG A 1083 -16.26 -18.05 36.10
N ASP A 1084 -16.18 -18.02 34.76
CA ASP A 1084 -15.78 -19.12 33.89
C ASP A 1084 -14.83 -18.61 32.80
N LEU A 1085 -14.65 -19.35 31.70
CA LEU A 1085 -13.81 -18.92 30.58
C LEU A 1085 -14.14 -17.49 30.09
N LYS A 1086 -15.40 -17.04 30.16
CA LYS A 1086 -15.78 -15.66 29.79
C LYS A 1086 -15.08 -14.60 30.64
N THR A 1087 -14.70 -14.93 31.87
CA THR A 1087 -13.91 -14.03 32.72
C THR A 1087 -12.50 -13.86 32.18
N GLU A 1088 -11.87 -14.94 31.72
CA GLU A 1088 -10.52 -14.91 31.15
C GLU A 1088 -10.45 -14.07 29.87
N ILE A 1089 -11.46 -14.19 28.99
CA ILE A 1089 -11.56 -13.41 27.74
C ILE A 1089 -12.35 -12.10 27.87
N SER A 1090 -12.72 -11.70 29.08
CA SER A 1090 -13.59 -10.52 29.29
C SER A 1090 -12.98 -9.22 28.75
N GLY A 1091 -11.64 -9.14 28.67
CA GLY A 1091 -10.92 -8.02 28.09
C GLY A 1091 -11.15 -7.91 26.59
N HIS A 1092 -11.08 -9.03 25.86
CA HIS A 1092 -11.36 -9.07 24.42
C HIS A 1092 -12.82 -8.72 24.13
N MET A 1093 -13.77 -9.27 24.91
CA MET A 1093 -15.20 -8.99 24.77
C MET A 1093 -15.56 -7.51 24.96
N ALA A 1094 -14.82 -6.83 25.85
CA ALA A 1094 -14.94 -5.39 26.08
C ALA A 1094 -14.09 -4.54 25.12
N ASP A 1095 -13.20 -5.17 24.35
CA ASP A 1095 -12.10 -4.54 23.65
C ASP A 1095 -11.37 -3.52 24.56
N ALA A 1096 -10.84 -4.07 25.65
CA ALA A 1096 -10.33 -3.34 26.79
C ALA A 1096 -8.91 -3.76 27.16
N CYS A 1097 -8.16 -2.81 27.72
CA CYS A 1097 -6.72 -2.93 27.97
C CYS A 1097 -6.31 -4.02 28.95
N TRP A 1098 -7.25 -4.72 29.59
CA TRP A 1098 -6.95 -5.86 30.45
C TRP A 1098 -6.92 -7.22 29.75
N ALA A 1099 -7.20 -7.27 28.44
CA ALA A 1099 -7.00 -8.47 27.64
C ALA A 1099 -5.54 -8.95 27.74
N ASN A 1100 -5.33 -10.20 28.17
CA ASN A 1100 -4.02 -10.85 28.31
C ASN A 1100 -2.99 -10.17 29.24
N LYS A 1101 -3.44 -9.38 30.21
CA LYS A 1101 -2.53 -8.78 31.21
C LYS A 1101 -2.15 -9.74 32.33
N GLU A 1102 -3.03 -10.69 32.60
CA GLU A 1102 -2.80 -11.79 33.52
C GLU A 1102 -2.77 -13.09 32.72
N LYS A 1103 -1.98 -14.07 33.18
CA LYS A 1103 -2.02 -15.42 32.60
C LYS A 1103 -3.38 -16.09 32.84
N SER A 1104 -3.97 -15.85 34.01
CA SER A 1104 -5.35 -16.24 34.35
C SER A 1104 -5.90 -15.28 35.39
N ILE A 1105 -6.95 -14.56 35.03
CA ILE A 1105 -7.70 -13.63 35.89
C ILE A 1105 -8.30 -14.40 37.06
N LEU A 1106 -8.91 -15.57 36.81
CA LEU A 1106 -9.56 -16.33 37.87
C LEU A 1106 -8.58 -16.91 38.89
N GLN A 1107 -7.34 -17.20 38.47
CA GLN A 1107 -6.26 -17.59 39.37
C GLN A 1107 -5.76 -16.42 40.21
N SER A 1108 -5.35 -15.32 39.56
CA SER A 1108 -4.74 -14.17 40.24
C SER A 1108 -5.76 -13.44 41.13
N HIS A 1109 -7.03 -13.43 40.72
CA HIS A 1109 -8.10 -12.66 41.36
C HIS A 1109 -9.34 -13.52 41.66
N PRO A 1110 -9.29 -14.31 42.75
CA PRO A 1110 -10.38 -15.20 43.16
C PRO A 1110 -11.66 -14.48 43.64
N ASN A 1111 -11.68 -13.15 43.60
CA ASN A 1111 -12.79 -12.26 43.96
C ASN A 1111 -13.38 -11.48 42.77
N PHE A 1112 -12.88 -11.69 41.55
CA PHE A 1112 -13.34 -11.00 40.35
C PHE A 1112 -14.45 -11.77 39.63
N ILE A 1113 -15.47 -11.07 39.17
CA ILE A 1113 -16.59 -11.61 38.39
C ILE A 1113 -16.71 -10.74 37.15
N SER A 1114 -16.68 -11.34 35.96
CA SER A 1114 -16.95 -10.60 34.73
C SER A 1114 -18.45 -10.48 34.52
N VAL A 1115 -18.87 -9.40 33.89
CA VAL A 1115 -20.25 -9.26 33.38
C VAL A 1115 -20.18 -8.97 31.91
N THR A 1116 -20.70 -9.89 31.10
CA THR A 1116 -20.84 -9.70 29.66
C THR A 1116 -22.13 -8.92 29.36
N PHE A 1117 -22.04 -7.95 28.46
CA PHE A 1117 -23.19 -7.23 27.93
C PHE A 1117 -23.62 -7.90 26.63
N VAL A 1118 -24.84 -8.42 26.58
CA VAL A 1118 -25.39 -9.10 25.40
C VAL A 1118 -26.47 -8.21 24.80
N GLY A 1119 -26.23 -7.69 23.59
CA GLY A 1119 -27.18 -6.87 22.84
C GLY A 1119 -28.17 -7.75 22.07
N ASN A 1120 -29.42 -7.31 22.03
CA ASN A 1120 -30.56 -8.05 21.45
C ASN A 1120 -30.65 -9.50 21.95
N PRO A 1121 -30.64 -9.73 23.28
CA PRO A 1121 -30.74 -11.07 23.82
C PRO A 1121 -32.02 -11.74 23.31
N GLU A 1122 -31.97 -13.06 23.08
CA GLU A 1122 -33.07 -13.86 22.51
C GLU A 1122 -33.37 -13.62 21.02
N SER A 1123 -32.63 -12.72 20.35
CA SER A 1123 -32.71 -12.60 18.89
C SER A 1123 -31.86 -13.67 18.22
N GLU A 1124 -32.49 -14.56 17.47
CA GLU A 1124 -31.79 -15.63 16.75
C GLU A 1124 -30.69 -15.13 15.81
N VAL A 1125 -30.88 -13.93 15.24
CA VAL A 1125 -29.97 -13.34 14.25
C VAL A 1125 -29.07 -12.27 14.85
N ASN A 1126 -29.60 -11.45 15.76
CA ASN A 1126 -28.92 -10.21 16.20
C ASN A 1126 -28.31 -10.27 17.60
N GLU A 1127 -28.43 -11.40 18.32
CA GLU A 1127 -27.82 -11.60 19.63
C GLU A 1127 -26.29 -11.52 19.48
N ARG A 1128 -25.63 -10.62 20.21
CA ARG A 1128 -24.19 -10.39 20.11
C ARG A 1128 -23.61 -9.82 21.40
N VAL A 1129 -22.31 -9.98 21.59
CA VAL A 1129 -21.57 -9.29 22.65
C VAL A 1129 -21.48 -7.80 22.30
N VAL A 1130 -21.83 -6.94 23.25
CA VAL A 1130 -21.76 -5.47 23.11
C VAL A 1130 -20.89 -4.82 24.18
N GLY A 1131 -20.07 -5.61 24.86
CA GLY A 1131 -19.08 -5.16 25.84
C GLY A 1131 -19.01 -6.05 27.06
N ALA A 1132 -18.19 -5.65 28.04
CA ALA A 1132 -18.13 -6.28 29.34
C ALA A 1132 -17.61 -5.32 30.43
N CYS A 1133 -17.70 -5.76 31.68
CA CYS A 1133 -17.02 -5.12 32.81
C CYS A 1133 -16.62 -6.15 33.89
N ILE A 1134 -15.93 -5.70 34.92
CA ILE A 1134 -15.53 -6.51 36.07
C ILE A 1134 -16.23 -6.00 37.34
N LEU A 1135 -16.77 -6.91 38.13
CA LEU A 1135 -17.22 -6.71 39.50
C LEU A 1135 -16.18 -7.30 40.45
N ILE A 1136 -15.72 -6.51 41.41
CA ILE A 1136 -14.70 -6.89 42.39
C ILE A 1136 -15.34 -6.93 43.77
N GLU A 1137 -15.40 -8.11 44.39
CA GLU A 1137 -15.77 -8.24 45.80
C GLU A 1137 -14.55 -7.92 46.69
N THR A 1138 -14.62 -6.87 47.50
CA THR A 1138 -13.53 -6.45 48.39
C THR A 1138 -14.08 -5.76 49.64
N LYS A 1139 -13.25 -4.98 50.34
CA LYS A 1139 -13.62 -4.24 51.55
C LYS A 1139 -13.13 -2.80 51.48
N THR A 1140 -13.85 -1.90 52.14
CA THR A 1140 -13.39 -0.53 52.41
C THR A 1140 -12.28 -0.53 53.47
N ARG A 1141 -11.57 0.59 53.62
CA ARG A 1141 -10.58 0.80 54.68
C ARG A 1141 -11.10 0.47 56.09
N ASP A 1142 -12.39 0.72 56.32
CA ASP A 1142 -13.09 0.40 57.58
C ASP A 1142 -13.59 -1.06 57.64
N ASN A 1143 -13.08 -1.92 56.76
CA ASN A 1143 -13.39 -3.34 56.65
C ASN A 1143 -14.87 -3.64 56.30
N ALA A 1144 -15.62 -2.67 55.75
CA ALA A 1144 -16.99 -2.89 55.29
C ALA A 1144 -17.00 -3.59 53.92
N PRO A 1145 -17.79 -4.67 53.72
CA PRO A 1145 -17.88 -5.35 52.43
C PRO A 1145 -18.42 -4.45 51.31
N ILE A 1146 -17.81 -4.54 50.12
CA ILE A 1146 -18.15 -3.70 48.98
C ILE A 1146 -17.96 -4.46 47.66
N ILE A 1147 -18.87 -4.23 46.71
CA ILE A 1147 -18.73 -4.65 45.31
C ILE A 1147 -18.35 -3.41 44.51
N VAL A 1148 -17.24 -3.48 43.79
CA VAL A 1148 -16.73 -2.39 42.95
C VAL A 1148 -16.93 -2.73 41.48
N ILE A 1149 -17.60 -1.84 40.74
CA ILE A 1149 -17.71 -1.88 39.28
C ILE A 1149 -16.44 -1.26 38.68
N ARG A 1150 -15.75 -2.01 37.83
CA ARG A 1150 -14.52 -1.58 37.15
C ARG A 1150 -14.59 -1.89 35.66
N GLY A 1151 -14.02 -1.01 34.83
CA GLY A 1151 -13.90 -1.23 33.39
C GLY A 1151 -15.26 -1.34 32.72
N PHE A 1152 -16.17 -0.38 32.97
CA PHE A 1152 -17.51 -0.40 32.38
C PHE A 1152 -17.40 -0.04 30.89
N ASN A 1153 -17.20 -1.05 30.04
CA ASN A 1153 -16.78 -0.90 28.64
C ASN A 1153 -17.77 -1.56 27.68
N PRO A 1154 -18.86 -0.86 27.31
CA PRO A 1154 -19.57 -1.17 26.08
C PRO A 1154 -18.64 -0.99 24.86
N ILE A 1155 -18.84 -1.77 23.79
CA ILE A 1155 -18.10 -1.56 22.53
C ILE A 1155 -18.53 -0.23 21.88
N GLU A 1156 -17.60 0.43 21.19
CA GLU A 1156 -17.77 1.80 20.65
C GLU A 1156 -19.07 1.98 19.83
N ASN A 1157 -19.34 1.06 18.90
CA ASN A 1157 -20.56 1.09 18.08
C ASN A 1157 -21.84 1.00 18.90
N PHE A 1158 -21.82 0.26 20.01
CA PHE A 1158 -22.96 0.17 20.91
C PHE A 1158 -23.10 1.44 21.74
N THR A 1159 -21.99 1.94 22.30
CA THR A 1159 -21.91 3.19 23.06
C THR A 1159 -22.53 4.36 22.31
N ASN A 1160 -22.19 4.52 21.03
CA ASN A 1160 -22.68 5.61 20.18
C ASN A 1160 -24.14 5.45 19.71
N SER A 1161 -24.78 4.33 20.04
CA SER A 1161 -26.17 4.03 19.66
C SER A 1161 -27.16 4.11 20.82
N VAL A 1162 -26.69 4.21 22.07
CA VAL A 1162 -27.52 4.17 23.28
C VAL A 1162 -27.28 5.38 24.19
N ASP A 1163 -28.32 5.70 24.97
CA ASP A 1163 -28.26 6.67 26.06
C ASP A 1163 -27.46 6.09 27.23
N GLN A 1164 -26.34 6.71 27.58
CA GLN A 1164 -25.43 6.22 28.61
C GLN A 1164 -26.06 6.24 30.02
N GLU A 1165 -26.93 7.22 30.33
CA GLU A 1165 -27.65 7.27 31.60
C GLU A 1165 -28.64 6.11 31.69
N SER A 1166 -29.40 5.85 30.62
CA SER A 1166 -30.31 4.71 30.54
C SER A 1166 -29.56 3.38 30.63
N PHE A 1167 -28.39 3.26 30.01
CA PHE A 1167 -27.62 2.03 30.03
C PHE A 1167 -27.03 1.75 31.41
N PHE A 1168 -26.35 2.74 31.99
CA PHE A 1168 -25.73 2.61 33.30
C PHE A 1168 -26.75 2.44 34.43
N SER A 1169 -27.87 3.18 34.39
CA SER A 1169 -28.92 3.03 35.41
C SER A 1169 -29.52 1.63 35.43
N GLN A 1170 -29.75 1.02 34.26
CA GLN A 1170 -30.22 -0.37 34.17
C GLN A 1170 -29.18 -1.35 34.72
N PHE A 1171 -27.90 -1.14 34.44
CA PHE A 1171 -26.83 -1.95 35.02
C PHE A 1171 -26.79 -1.86 36.55
N VAL A 1172 -26.81 -0.64 37.10
CA VAL A 1172 -26.81 -0.42 38.56
C VAL A 1172 -28.06 -1.01 39.21
N ASN A 1173 -29.24 -0.86 38.59
CA ASN A 1173 -30.49 -1.42 39.09
C ASN A 1173 -30.45 -2.95 39.16
N TRP A 1174 -29.70 -3.61 38.27
CA TRP A 1174 -29.48 -5.05 38.29
C TRP A 1174 -28.44 -5.49 39.34
N VAL A 1175 -27.29 -4.81 39.44
CA VAL A 1175 -26.23 -5.18 40.40
C VAL A 1175 -26.62 -4.87 41.84
N ARG A 1176 -27.43 -3.83 42.09
CA ARG A 1176 -27.76 -3.38 43.44
C ARG A 1176 -28.48 -4.44 44.29
N PRO A 1177 -29.52 -5.15 43.81
CA PRO A 1177 -30.09 -6.29 44.51
C PRO A 1177 -29.05 -7.37 44.86
N ILE A 1178 -28.10 -7.64 43.95
CA ILE A 1178 -27.01 -8.60 44.18
C ILE A 1178 -26.13 -8.11 45.35
N ALA A 1179 -25.70 -6.86 45.32
CA ALA A 1179 -24.91 -6.27 46.42
C ALA A 1179 -25.63 -6.35 47.76
N LYS A 1180 -26.95 -6.07 47.80
CA LYS A 1180 -27.77 -6.17 49.02
C LYS A 1180 -27.84 -7.60 49.55
N LEU A 1181 -28.07 -8.60 48.68
CA LEU A 1181 -28.09 -10.01 49.07
C LEU A 1181 -26.73 -10.49 49.61
N ARG A 1182 -25.63 -9.94 49.06
CA ARG A 1182 -24.26 -10.20 49.51
C ARG A 1182 -23.86 -9.41 50.76
N GLY A 1183 -24.75 -8.56 51.30
CA GLY A 1183 -24.42 -7.68 52.44
C GLY A 1183 -23.32 -6.66 52.13
N CYS A 1184 -23.16 -6.30 50.85
CA CYS A 1184 -22.13 -5.39 50.36
C CYS A 1184 -22.72 -4.03 50.00
N LYS A 1185 -21.91 -2.98 50.16
CA LYS A 1185 -22.17 -1.69 49.48
C LYS A 1185 -21.85 -1.83 47.99
N LEU A 1186 -22.42 -0.96 47.15
CA LEU A 1186 -22.09 -0.88 45.72
C LEU A 1186 -21.28 0.38 45.45
N ALA A 1187 -20.20 0.23 44.70
CA ALA A 1187 -19.35 1.32 44.27
C ALA A 1187 -18.86 1.13 42.84
N MET A 1188 -18.21 2.16 42.30
CA MET A 1188 -17.62 2.19 40.97
C MET A 1188 -16.29 2.92 40.98
N VAL A 1189 -15.37 2.49 40.11
CA VAL A 1189 -14.14 3.22 39.82
C VAL A 1189 -14.44 4.41 38.90
N ILE A 1190 -14.03 5.62 39.32
CA ILE A 1190 -14.05 6.84 38.50
C ILE A 1190 -12.71 7.56 38.71
N ASP A 1191 -11.74 7.21 37.90
CA ASP A 1191 -10.38 7.75 37.94
C ASP A 1191 -10.27 9.10 37.22
N GLY A 1192 -9.05 9.64 37.13
CA GLY A 1192 -8.80 10.99 36.63
C GLY A 1192 -8.89 11.18 35.11
N GLU A 1193 -8.78 10.12 34.30
CA GLU A 1193 -8.65 10.22 32.84
C GLU A 1193 -9.22 8.99 32.10
N ARG A 1194 -9.62 9.19 30.83
CA ARG A 1194 -10.02 8.11 29.92
C ARG A 1194 -8.88 7.09 29.71
N GLY A 1195 -9.27 5.82 29.61
CA GLY A 1195 -8.35 4.73 29.25
C GLY A 1195 -7.61 4.15 30.45
N LEU A 1196 -7.94 4.61 31.66
CA LEU A 1196 -7.49 4.04 32.92
C LEU A 1196 -8.44 2.89 33.35
N ALA A 1197 -8.72 2.75 34.64
CA ALA A 1197 -9.49 1.65 35.21
C ALA A 1197 -11.02 1.80 35.09
N ALA A 1198 -11.55 3.01 34.88
CA ALA A 1198 -12.99 3.26 34.78
C ALA A 1198 -13.58 2.82 33.43
N SER A 1199 -13.10 3.41 32.32
CA SER A 1199 -13.47 3.04 30.95
C SER A 1199 -12.46 3.57 29.93
N ASN A 1200 -12.25 2.85 28.82
CA ASN A 1200 -11.48 3.33 27.66
C ASN A 1200 -12.34 3.99 26.58
N ARG A 1201 -13.67 3.99 26.74
CA ARG A 1201 -14.63 4.63 25.83
C ARG A 1201 -14.92 6.05 26.30
N GLN A 1202 -14.69 7.05 25.44
CA GLN A 1202 -14.80 8.46 25.82
C GLN A 1202 -16.20 8.81 26.33
N VAL A 1203 -17.23 8.45 25.56
CA VAL A 1203 -18.63 8.78 25.87
C VAL A 1203 -19.08 8.16 27.19
N THR A 1204 -18.68 6.91 27.44
CA THR A 1204 -18.97 6.23 28.70
C THR A 1204 -18.20 6.87 29.85
N TYR A 1205 -16.90 7.11 29.68
CA TYR A 1205 -16.07 7.75 30.69
C TYR A 1205 -16.59 9.14 31.07
N ASP A 1206 -16.94 9.99 30.10
CA ASP A 1206 -17.44 11.35 30.34
C ASP A 1206 -18.74 11.33 31.15
N TYR A 1207 -19.64 10.40 30.83
CA TYR A 1207 -20.84 10.17 31.62
C TYR A 1207 -20.50 9.76 33.06
N LEU A 1208 -19.60 8.78 33.26
CA LEU A 1208 -19.19 8.37 34.61
C LEU A 1208 -18.50 9.51 35.38
N ALA A 1209 -17.60 10.24 34.73
CA ALA A 1209 -16.90 11.39 35.30
C ALA A 1209 -17.88 12.51 35.71
N SER A 1210 -18.99 12.69 34.98
CA SER A 1210 -20.04 13.64 35.35
C SER A 1210 -20.77 13.28 36.65
N LEU A 1211 -20.80 12.00 37.02
CA LEU A 1211 -21.36 11.54 38.31
C LEU A 1211 -20.39 11.79 39.47
N ARG A 1212 -19.08 11.92 39.20
CA ARG A 1212 -18.04 11.97 40.24
C ARG A 1212 -18.30 13.00 41.35
N SER A 1213 -18.81 14.19 41.00
CA SER A 1213 -19.07 15.27 41.95
C SER A 1213 -20.29 15.02 42.85
N SER A 1214 -21.19 14.11 42.47
CA SER A 1214 -22.39 13.77 43.25
C SER A 1214 -22.25 12.49 44.07
N LEU A 1215 -21.15 11.75 43.91
CA LEU A 1215 -20.91 10.48 44.61
C LEU A 1215 -19.91 10.65 45.77
N GLU A 1216 -20.13 9.88 46.83
CA GLU A 1216 -19.21 9.82 47.98
C GLU A 1216 -17.98 8.97 47.63
N LYS A 1217 -16.79 9.55 47.74
CA LYS A 1217 -15.53 8.83 47.56
C LYS A 1217 -15.28 7.85 48.70
N VAL A 1218 -14.87 6.62 48.40
CA VAL A 1218 -14.53 5.58 49.39
C VAL A 1218 -13.15 4.99 49.13
N THR A 1219 -12.36 4.84 50.20
CA THR A 1219 -11.04 4.21 50.13
C THR A 1219 -11.14 2.70 50.37
N LEU A 1220 -10.49 1.89 49.53
CA LEU A 1220 -10.45 0.43 49.67
C LEU A 1220 -9.42 -0.02 50.72
N ALA A 1221 -9.60 -1.21 51.31
CA ALA A 1221 -8.74 -1.73 52.38
C ALA A 1221 -7.34 -2.11 51.90
N SER A 1222 -7.26 -2.59 50.66
CA SER A 1222 -6.09 -3.26 50.12
C SER A 1222 -6.01 -3.05 48.63
N SER A 1223 -4.79 -2.87 48.15
CA SER A 1223 -4.47 -2.88 46.73
C SER A 1223 -4.18 -4.28 46.21
N VAL A 1224 -3.93 -5.27 47.05
CA VAL A 1224 -3.49 -6.61 46.62
C VAL A 1224 -4.62 -7.35 45.89
N ASP A 1225 -5.85 -7.24 46.39
CA ASP A 1225 -7.05 -7.90 45.86
C ASP A 1225 -7.84 -7.02 44.87
N THR A 1226 -7.31 -5.84 44.53
CA THR A 1226 -7.98 -4.83 43.69
C THR A 1226 -7.09 -4.26 42.58
N SER A 1227 -5.75 -4.35 42.72
CA SER A 1227 -4.80 -4.01 41.66
C SER A 1227 -4.86 -5.08 40.60
N PHE A 1228 -5.10 -4.64 39.37
CA PHE A 1228 -5.15 -5.52 38.21
C PHE A 1228 -4.82 -4.68 36.98
N ASN A 1229 -4.08 -5.23 36.03
CA ASN A 1229 -3.59 -4.51 34.86
C ASN A 1229 -2.80 -3.21 35.21
N GLY A 1230 -1.98 -3.23 36.26
CA GLY A 1230 -1.15 -2.09 36.66
C GLY A 1230 -1.90 -0.88 37.25
N TYR A 1231 -3.23 -0.91 37.34
CA TYR A 1231 -4.02 0.21 37.88
C TYR A 1231 -4.29 0.07 39.38
N TYR A 1232 -4.04 1.16 40.10
CA TYR A 1232 -4.29 1.29 41.53
C TYR A 1232 -5.62 2.03 41.78
N ILE A 1233 -6.67 1.30 42.18
CA ILE A 1233 -8.03 1.86 42.30
C ILE A 1233 -8.45 2.21 43.74
N VAL A 1234 -7.55 2.04 44.71
CA VAL A 1234 -7.85 2.16 46.15
C VAL A 1234 -8.43 3.55 46.50
N ASP A 1235 -7.93 4.59 45.85
CA ASP A 1235 -8.37 5.98 46.05
C ASP A 1235 -9.12 6.54 44.84
N ASP A 1236 -9.68 5.71 43.96
CA ASP A 1236 -10.49 6.15 42.81
C ASP A 1236 -11.87 5.50 42.77
N THR A 1237 -12.35 5.05 43.93
CA THR A 1237 -13.64 4.35 44.07
C THR A 1237 -14.70 5.25 44.72
N TYR A 1238 -15.93 5.21 44.19
CA TYR A 1238 -17.06 6.06 44.59
C TYR A 1238 -18.31 5.24 44.88
N LEU A 1239 -18.96 5.49 46.02
CA LEU A 1239 -20.19 4.81 46.42
C LEU A 1239 -21.36 5.24 45.54
N ILE A 1240 -22.16 4.26 45.12
CA ILE A 1240 -23.38 4.48 44.35
C ILE A 1240 -24.56 4.48 45.34
N PRO A 1241 -25.20 5.64 45.60
CA PRO A 1241 -26.29 5.71 46.57
C PRO A 1241 -27.55 5.02 46.04
N ASP A 1242 -28.40 4.55 46.95
CA ASP A 1242 -29.62 3.80 46.62
C ASP A 1242 -30.63 4.63 45.79
N ASP A 1243 -30.62 5.96 45.94
CA ASP A 1243 -31.55 6.91 45.33
C ASP A 1243 -31.02 7.60 44.06
N LEU A 1244 -29.80 7.27 43.59
CA LEU A 1244 -29.12 7.94 42.46
C LEU A 1244 -30.03 8.16 41.23
N PHE A 1245 -30.90 7.20 40.93
CA PHE A 1245 -31.82 7.24 39.78
C PHE A 1245 -33.30 7.34 40.18
N GLN A 1246 -33.64 7.41 41.47
CA GLN A 1246 -35.03 7.47 41.95
C GLN A 1246 -35.61 8.90 41.89
N ALA A 1247 -34.77 9.94 42.04
CA ALA A 1247 -35.23 11.33 42.18
C ALA A 1247 -35.83 11.95 40.90
N LYS A 1248 -35.52 11.45 39.69
CA LYS A 1248 -36.00 12.04 38.41
C LYS A 1248 -37.41 11.55 38.00
N ASN A 1249 -37.94 10.48 38.58
CA ASN A 1249 -39.26 9.96 38.23
C ASN A 1249 -40.43 10.65 38.97
N HIS A 1250 -40.17 11.46 40.00
CA HIS A 1250 -41.22 12.18 40.76
C HIS A 1250 -41.45 13.63 40.30
N GLN A 1251 -40.69 14.15 39.33
CA GLN A 1251 -40.93 15.49 38.75
C GLN A 1251 -41.70 15.47 37.42
N LYS A 1252 -42.19 14.30 36.98
CA LYS A 1252 -43.00 14.14 35.75
C LYS A 1252 -44.34 13.41 35.96
N SER A 1253 -44.81 13.28 37.20
CA SER A 1253 -46.19 12.84 37.52
C SER A 1253 -47.07 14.02 37.84
#